data_AF-A0A6P1T1Y1-F1
#
_entry.id   AF-A0A6P1T1Y1-F1
#
_cell.length_a   1.000
_cell.length_b   1.000
_cell.length_c   1.000
_cell.angle_alpha   90.00
_cell.angle_beta   90.00
_cell.angle_gamma   90.00
#
_symmetry.space_group_name_H-M   'P 1'
#
loop_
_entity.id
_entity.type
_entity.pdbx_description
1 polymer ?
#
loop_
_entity_poly.entity_id
_entity_poly.type
_entity_poly.pdbx_seq_one_letter_code
_entity_poly.pdbx_strand_id
1 'polypeptide(L)'
;MPVILTGSTNAGYTVSTNSDTYVVQQFATVTGSGTAFDIGDYNNVRVNVVGDIFSDFLGIATVTAGAGGSAFDTRINISEGATVSGATGVQLSGSSMYLVNNGSIAYHNGTGVRIDNHMSPYSNPTVINAGTISGIGTGILVRGMGANVTNDGSIAATGAGLFVNGSITGGLIETVNNSGHISGGSGISAIDVESVVNSGTIVARSTGISVSGDDIDVRNTGDVVMEFTFAGVAAAMSVNGDESDIYNGGNLVGRAGLLLTGDDSSIVNDGLISGEETTVEVTGTNIDFVNTGSISTASDMAIYISGVADMNNSGAIAGDVLLDGVSGAMQNTGDILGNVFLRGNLGGTVGNSGHIYASDNAVTITGVDNSVVNSGEIISETGMGVFFRGGLVPGLHSVVNTGLIATGDTGGAFDAIRFGGQSIFSESDFVNIGEVVGNVRMFAISHYDGREGSVSGTVYSGDGDSWLYGSASATNSIVGGDGDDRIVGGIRADDLQGGNGRDSIAGRDGDDFIDGGGWSDVINGNAGNDTLLGGSGGDTLRGQVGDDVLEGGGGLDILSGGVGDDTLTGGNGADTFLFFRRAGFDVITDLQNGTDLLDLSHFATDFAAVSAAASSAVGGVLIDFGAIGGQGSVLIEGLALAQLDAGDFIF
;
A
#
# COMPACT_ATOMS: atom_id res chain seq x y z
N MET A 1 16.95 -50.42 -45.64
CA MET A 1 16.75 -51.41 -44.54
C MET A 1 17.11 -50.70 -43.24
N PRO A 2 16.34 -50.85 -42.15
CA PRO A 2 16.80 -50.44 -40.83
C PRO A 2 18.13 -51.15 -40.56
N VAL A 3 19.16 -50.40 -40.18
CA VAL A 3 20.43 -51.00 -39.75
C VAL A 3 20.24 -51.33 -38.28
N ILE A 4 19.94 -52.59 -37.98
CA ILE A 4 19.89 -53.09 -36.61
C ILE A 4 21.33 -53.34 -36.19
N LEU A 5 21.88 -52.49 -35.32
CA LEU A 5 23.18 -52.69 -34.69
C LEU A 5 22.95 -53.46 -33.39
N THR A 6 23.08 -54.78 -33.44
CA THR A 6 23.08 -55.64 -32.24
C THR A 6 24.48 -56.18 -32.02
N GLY A 7 25.10 -55.85 -30.88
CA GLY A 7 26.36 -56.49 -30.50
C GLY A 7 26.87 -56.05 -29.13
N SER A 8 27.31 -57.01 -28.33
CA SER A 8 28.09 -56.82 -27.11
C SER A 8 29.58 -56.91 -27.47
N THR A 9 30.26 -55.78 -27.68
CA THR A 9 31.74 -55.69 -27.53
C THR A 9 32.20 -54.22 -27.66
N ASN A 10 33.32 -53.93 -26.99
CA ASN A 10 34.06 -52.66 -26.85
C ASN A 10 34.58 -52.01 -28.18
N ALA A 11 33.91 -52.16 -29.32
CA ALA A 11 34.29 -51.49 -30.56
C ALA A 11 33.25 -50.44 -30.92
N GLY A 12 33.66 -49.17 -31.03
CA GLY A 12 32.79 -48.09 -31.51
C GLY A 12 32.20 -48.43 -32.88
N TYR A 13 30.91 -48.23 -33.06
CA TYR A 13 30.24 -48.43 -34.34
C TYR A 13 30.36 -47.16 -35.18
N THR A 14 31.25 -47.15 -36.18
CA THR A 14 31.25 -46.09 -37.21
C THR A 14 30.33 -46.52 -38.34
N VAL A 15 29.22 -45.81 -38.55
CA VAL A 15 28.41 -45.95 -39.76
C VAL A 15 29.07 -45.09 -40.85
N SER A 16 29.72 -45.72 -41.84
CA SER A 16 30.28 -45.04 -43.02
C SER A 16 29.38 -45.30 -44.23
N THR A 17 28.93 -44.26 -44.94
CA THR A 17 28.27 -44.43 -46.25
C THR A 17 28.88 -43.52 -47.30
N ASN A 18 29.01 -44.05 -48.51
CA ASN A 18 29.67 -43.39 -49.63
C ASN A 18 28.72 -42.36 -50.24
N SER A 19 29.29 -41.21 -50.62
CA SER A 19 28.66 -40.05 -51.24
C SER A 19 27.62 -40.37 -52.33
N ASP A 20 26.58 -39.54 -52.32
CA ASP A 20 25.63 -39.21 -53.40
C ASP A 20 24.18 -39.67 -53.17
N THR A 21 23.39 -38.70 -52.71
CA THR A 21 21.97 -38.49 -53.03
C THR A 21 21.05 -39.70 -52.95
N TYR A 22 20.70 -40.14 -51.73
CA TYR A 22 19.43 -40.83 -51.49
C TYR A 22 18.87 -40.44 -50.12
N VAL A 23 17.57 -40.12 -50.07
CA VAL A 23 16.78 -40.06 -48.84
C VAL A 23 16.80 -41.45 -48.22
N VAL A 24 17.76 -41.71 -47.36
CA VAL A 24 17.80 -42.92 -46.54
C VAL A 24 17.29 -42.52 -45.17
N GLN A 25 16.01 -42.79 -44.89
CA GLN A 25 15.55 -42.89 -43.50
C GLN A 25 16.32 -44.05 -42.86
N GLN A 26 17.43 -43.74 -42.20
CA GLN A 26 18.22 -44.73 -41.49
C GLN A 26 17.62 -44.84 -40.08
N PHE A 27 16.93 -45.95 -39.82
CA PHE A 27 16.48 -46.31 -38.48
C PHE A 27 17.58 -47.15 -37.84
N ALA A 28 18.23 -46.61 -36.80
CA ALA A 28 19.09 -47.39 -35.92
C ALA A 28 18.32 -47.71 -34.63
N THR A 29 18.16 -49.01 -34.34
CA THR A 29 17.74 -49.50 -33.03
C THR A 29 19.00 -49.88 -32.27
N VAL A 30 19.28 -49.21 -31.15
CA VAL A 30 20.51 -49.43 -30.36
C VAL A 30 20.17 -50.22 -29.09
N THR A 31 20.86 -51.34 -28.87
CA THR A 31 20.84 -52.13 -27.63
C THR A 31 22.26 -52.67 -27.34
N GLY A 32 22.83 -52.42 -26.14
CA GLY A 32 24.14 -52.98 -25.73
C GLY A 32 25.02 -52.09 -24.84
N SER A 33 26.12 -52.65 -24.31
CA SER A 33 27.16 -51.95 -23.53
C SER A 33 28.43 -51.72 -24.36
N GLY A 34 28.97 -50.48 -24.36
CA GLY A 34 30.18 -50.10 -25.10
C GLY A 34 30.15 -48.66 -25.66
N THR A 35 31.33 -48.06 -25.84
CA THR A 35 31.61 -46.61 -26.07
C THR A 35 30.79 -45.89 -27.16
N ALA A 36 30.48 -44.61 -26.91
CA ALA A 36 30.06 -43.51 -27.82
C ALA A 36 29.47 -43.88 -29.19
N PHE A 37 28.22 -43.50 -29.41
CA PHE A 37 27.55 -43.62 -30.71
C PHE A 37 27.68 -42.30 -31.49
N ASP A 38 28.83 -42.08 -32.14
CA ASP A 38 29.03 -40.91 -33.01
C ASP A 38 28.33 -41.12 -34.37
N ILE A 39 27.41 -40.23 -34.72
CA ILE A 39 26.66 -40.25 -35.98
C ILE A 39 27.45 -39.53 -37.08
N GLY A 40 28.44 -38.67 -36.79
CA GLY A 40 29.17 -37.92 -37.81
C GLY A 40 28.32 -36.86 -38.56
N ASP A 41 28.81 -36.37 -39.70
CA ASP A 41 28.22 -35.26 -40.50
C ASP A 41 27.07 -35.69 -41.44
N TYR A 42 26.13 -36.56 -41.01
CA TYR A 42 25.05 -37.04 -41.89
C TYR A 42 23.74 -36.25 -41.80
N ASN A 43 23.10 -36.01 -42.95
CA ASN A 43 21.78 -35.38 -43.06
C ASN A 43 20.63 -36.39 -42.81
N ASN A 44 19.57 -35.96 -42.10
CA ASN A 44 18.30 -36.71 -41.88
C ASN A 44 18.44 -38.01 -41.06
N VAL A 45 18.96 -37.93 -39.83
CA VAL A 45 19.19 -39.12 -38.99
C VAL A 45 18.07 -39.32 -37.99
N ARG A 46 17.58 -40.57 -37.85
CA ARG A 46 16.60 -40.95 -36.82
C ARG A 46 17.13 -42.11 -35.97
N VAL A 47 17.29 -41.86 -34.67
CA VAL A 47 17.74 -42.85 -33.69
C VAL A 47 16.59 -43.21 -32.76
N ASN A 48 16.32 -44.51 -32.60
CA ASN A 48 15.36 -45.01 -31.62
C ASN A 48 16.07 -45.90 -30.60
N VAL A 49 16.16 -45.45 -29.36
CA VAL A 49 16.70 -46.22 -28.22
C VAL A 49 15.53 -46.95 -27.56
N VAL A 50 15.54 -48.28 -27.56
CA VAL A 50 14.44 -49.13 -27.04
C VAL A 50 14.89 -50.06 -25.89
N GLY A 51 16.16 -49.98 -25.50
CA GLY A 51 16.76 -50.76 -24.41
C GLY A 51 17.94 -50.02 -23.81
N ASP A 52 18.58 -50.61 -22.80
CA ASP A 52 19.60 -49.91 -22.04
C ASP A 52 20.93 -49.73 -22.80
N ILE A 53 21.54 -48.56 -22.60
CA ILE A 53 22.85 -48.14 -23.07
C ILE A 53 23.66 -47.75 -21.83
N PHE A 54 24.71 -48.53 -21.53
CA PHE A 54 25.64 -48.28 -20.42
C PHE A 54 27.07 -48.07 -20.94
N SER A 55 27.77 -47.08 -20.39
CA SER A 55 29.21 -46.90 -20.60
C SER A 55 30.00 -47.13 -19.29
N ASP A 56 30.91 -48.11 -19.29
CA ASP A 56 31.56 -48.61 -18.06
C ASP A 56 32.77 -47.76 -17.59
N PHE A 57 33.31 -46.84 -18.40
CA PHE A 57 34.49 -46.02 -18.07
C PHE A 57 34.60 -44.80 -18.98
N LEU A 58 34.74 -43.58 -18.43
CA LEU A 58 35.28 -42.29 -18.99
C LEU A 58 34.91 -41.89 -20.45
N GLY A 59 34.15 -42.71 -21.13
CA GLY A 59 33.77 -42.68 -22.51
C GLY A 59 32.33 -42.23 -22.57
N ILE A 60 32.10 -41.37 -23.54
CA ILE A 60 30.89 -40.59 -23.65
C ILE A 60 29.76 -41.52 -24.12
N ALA A 61 28.59 -41.53 -23.47
CA ALA A 61 27.38 -42.09 -24.08
C ALA A 61 26.75 -41.03 -24.99
N THR A 62 27.54 -40.47 -25.91
CA THR A 62 27.14 -39.31 -26.69
C THR A 62 26.71 -39.71 -28.09
N VAL A 63 25.60 -39.12 -28.51
CA VAL A 63 25.08 -39.18 -29.86
C VAL A 63 25.48 -37.92 -30.61
N THR A 64 26.75 -37.80 -31.01
CA THR A 64 27.26 -36.58 -31.65
C THR A 64 26.80 -36.50 -33.11
N ALA A 65 26.27 -35.36 -33.54
CA ALA A 65 26.13 -34.99 -34.95
C ALA A 65 27.17 -33.90 -35.28
N GLY A 66 27.89 -34.04 -36.40
CA GLY A 66 29.07 -33.24 -36.73
C GLY A 66 28.79 -31.82 -37.27
N ALA A 67 29.86 -31.03 -37.43
CA ALA A 67 29.85 -29.57 -37.53
C ALA A 67 29.97 -28.97 -38.95
N GLY A 68 29.62 -29.69 -40.02
CA GLY A 68 29.89 -29.23 -41.40
C GLY A 68 28.69 -29.21 -42.36
N GLY A 69 27.79 -28.22 -42.30
CA GLY A 69 26.79 -27.99 -43.36
C GLY A 69 25.45 -27.38 -42.92
N SER A 70 24.74 -26.72 -43.84
CA SER A 70 23.59 -25.86 -43.56
C SER A 70 22.21 -26.55 -43.53
N ALA A 71 22.11 -27.88 -43.33
CA ALA A 71 20.81 -28.56 -43.26
C ALA A 71 20.90 -29.99 -42.65
N PHE A 72 20.93 -30.10 -41.33
CA PHE A 72 20.77 -31.39 -40.61
C PHE A 72 19.36 -31.47 -40.00
N ASP A 73 18.63 -32.59 -40.15
CA ASP A 73 17.43 -32.93 -39.34
C ASP A 73 17.81 -34.18 -38.53
N THR A 74 18.11 -34.00 -37.24
CA THR A 74 18.54 -35.10 -36.36
C THR A 74 17.46 -35.35 -35.34
N ARG A 75 16.94 -36.58 -35.28
CA ARG A 75 15.90 -36.99 -34.32
C ARG A 75 16.35 -38.15 -33.47
N ILE A 76 16.30 -37.99 -32.16
CA ILE A 76 16.56 -39.06 -31.18
C ILE A 76 15.30 -39.29 -30.37
N ASN A 77 14.83 -40.54 -30.31
CA ASN A 77 13.76 -40.98 -29.43
C ASN A 77 14.29 -42.01 -28.44
N ILE A 78 14.19 -41.75 -27.15
CA ILE A 78 14.44 -42.71 -26.07
C ILE A 78 13.09 -43.23 -25.61
N SER A 79 12.89 -44.54 -25.71
CA SER A 79 11.61 -45.19 -25.40
C SER A 79 11.43 -45.34 -23.90
N GLU A 80 10.17 -45.47 -23.49
CA GLU A 80 9.83 -45.85 -22.13
C GLU A 80 10.55 -47.14 -21.71
N GLY A 81 11.07 -47.16 -20.48
CA GLY A 81 11.83 -48.28 -19.93
C GLY A 81 13.27 -48.42 -20.43
N ALA A 82 13.73 -47.60 -21.38
CA ALA A 82 15.13 -47.57 -21.81
C ALA A 82 15.97 -46.63 -20.94
N THR A 83 17.19 -47.05 -20.59
CA THR A 83 18.15 -46.23 -19.82
C THR A 83 19.38 -45.86 -20.65
N VAL A 84 19.76 -44.58 -20.66
CA VAL A 84 21.06 -44.11 -21.18
C VAL A 84 21.90 -43.65 -20.00
N SER A 85 23.02 -44.33 -19.73
CA SER A 85 23.88 -44.03 -18.59
C SER A 85 25.36 -43.92 -18.95
N GLY A 86 26.03 -42.87 -18.50
CA GLY A 86 27.45 -42.68 -18.77
C GLY A 86 28.12 -41.44 -18.15
N ALA A 87 29.37 -41.18 -18.55
CA ALA A 87 30.16 -40.06 -18.03
C ALA A 87 29.49 -38.70 -18.28
N THR A 88 28.94 -38.51 -19.49
CA THR A 88 27.98 -37.45 -19.84
C THR A 88 26.74 -38.10 -20.45
N GLY A 89 25.61 -37.38 -20.51
CA GLY A 89 24.41 -37.87 -21.20
C GLY A 89 24.42 -37.60 -22.71
N VAL A 90 23.25 -37.26 -23.26
CA VAL A 90 23.01 -37.03 -24.69
C VAL A 90 23.51 -35.65 -25.11
N GLN A 91 24.27 -35.54 -26.20
CA GLN A 91 24.70 -34.24 -26.74
C GLN A 91 24.42 -34.18 -28.23
N LEU A 92 23.82 -33.08 -28.69
CA LEU A 92 23.47 -32.81 -30.07
C LEU A 92 24.08 -31.46 -30.46
N SER A 93 24.64 -31.37 -31.66
CA SER A 93 25.20 -30.15 -32.23
C SER A 93 24.82 -30.09 -33.71
N GLY A 94 24.38 -28.93 -34.21
CA GLY A 94 23.99 -28.76 -35.61
C GLY A 94 22.83 -27.78 -35.81
N SER A 95 22.10 -27.94 -36.91
CA SER A 95 20.81 -27.28 -37.17
C SER A 95 19.67 -28.28 -36.98
N SER A 96 18.46 -27.80 -36.68
CA SER A 96 17.18 -28.56 -36.63
C SER A 96 17.27 -29.93 -35.93
N MET A 97 17.39 -29.90 -34.61
CA MET A 97 17.55 -31.08 -33.77
C MET A 97 16.27 -31.39 -32.99
N TYR A 98 15.93 -32.66 -32.83
CA TYR A 98 14.75 -33.11 -32.12
C TYR A 98 15.11 -34.24 -31.16
N LEU A 99 14.89 -34.04 -29.87
CA LEU A 99 15.09 -35.07 -28.84
C LEU A 99 13.77 -35.32 -28.12
N VAL A 100 13.36 -36.58 -28.05
CA VAL A 100 12.26 -37.04 -27.17
C VAL A 100 12.81 -38.07 -26.21
N ASN A 101 12.77 -37.77 -24.91
CA ASN A 101 13.09 -38.72 -23.86
C ASN A 101 11.82 -39.18 -23.14
N ASN A 102 11.42 -40.44 -23.32
CA ASN A 102 10.39 -41.11 -22.51
C ASN A 102 11.00 -42.10 -21.49
N GLY A 103 12.33 -42.27 -21.50
CA GLY A 103 13.06 -43.23 -20.68
C GLY A 103 13.84 -42.58 -19.53
N SER A 104 15.01 -43.11 -19.20
CA SER A 104 15.89 -42.57 -18.16
C SER A 104 17.25 -42.16 -18.74
N ILE A 105 17.75 -40.98 -18.40
CA ILE A 105 19.11 -40.52 -18.69
C ILE A 105 19.83 -40.32 -17.35
N ALA A 106 20.86 -41.11 -17.09
CA ALA A 106 21.73 -40.98 -15.92
C ALA A 106 23.12 -40.50 -16.34
N TYR A 107 23.65 -39.45 -15.70
CA TYR A 107 24.97 -38.91 -16.06
C TYR A 107 25.83 -38.64 -14.82
N HIS A 108 27.14 -38.90 -14.93
CA HIS A 108 28.04 -38.79 -13.78
C HIS A 108 28.68 -37.40 -13.62
N ASN A 109 28.91 -36.67 -14.70
CA ASN A 109 29.46 -35.32 -14.68
C ASN A 109 29.06 -34.55 -15.95
N GLY A 110 29.00 -33.22 -15.89
CA GLY A 110 28.78 -32.36 -17.06
C GLY A 110 27.29 -32.11 -17.33
N THR A 111 26.76 -32.62 -18.45
CA THR A 111 25.39 -32.33 -18.89
C THR A 111 24.64 -33.61 -19.24
N GLY A 112 23.39 -33.73 -18.77
CA GLY A 112 22.49 -34.83 -19.10
C GLY A 112 21.98 -34.76 -20.53
N VAL A 113 21.45 -33.62 -20.95
CA VAL A 113 21.07 -33.33 -22.34
C VAL A 113 21.72 -32.01 -22.74
N ARG A 114 22.52 -32.00 -23.80
CA ARG A 114 23.12 -30.78 -24.35
C ARG A 114 22.72 -30.61 -25.80
N ILE A 115 22.19 -29.45 -26.15
CA ILE A 115 21.92 -29.06 -27.53
C ILE A 115 22.63 -27.76 -27.83
N ASP A 116 23.51 -27.80 -28.82
CA ASP A 116 24.22 -26.63 -29.33
C ASP A 116 23.73 -26.33 -30.76
N ASN A 117 22.77 -25.40 -30.89
CA ASN A 117 22.26 -24.94 -32.18
C ASN A 117 23.14 -23.81 -32.72
N HIS A 118 23.89 -24.10 -33.78
CA HIS A 118 24.92 -23.20 -34.28
C HIS A 118 24.54 -22.43 -35.55
N MET A 119 23.44 -22.75 -36.23
CA MET A 119 23.21 -22.25 -37.59
C MET A 119 21.72 -22.14 -37.96
N SER A 120 21.27 -20.89 -38.23
CA SER A 120 20.02 -20.47 -38.91
C SER A 120 18.79 -20.13 -38.01
N PRO A 121 18.16 -18.94 -38.19
CA PRO A 121 16.90 -18.56 -37.53
C PRO A 121 15.67 -19.37 -37.98
N TYR A 122 15.85 -20.27 -38.95
CA TYR A 122 14.79 -21.18 -39.44
C TYR A 122 14.89 -22.60 -38.84
N SER A 123 15.75 -22.80 -37.84
CA SER A 123 15.89 -24.08 -37.16
C SER A 123 15.30 -24.00 -35.77
N ASN A 124 14.26 -24.79 -35.50
CA ASN A 124 13.58 -24.81 -34.20
C ASN A 124 13.96 -26.09 -33.46
N PRO A 125 15.15 -26.14 -32.81
CA PRO A 125 15.53 -27.33 -32.06
C PRO A 125 14.50 -27.59 -30.98
N THR A 126 14.02 -28.83 -30.86
CA THR A 126 12.99 -29.21 -29.90
C THR A 126 13.53 -30.27 -28.95
N VAL A 127 13.39 -30.02 -27.64
CA VAL A 127 13.66 -31.01 -26.59
C VAL A 127 12.36 -31.31 -25.88
N ILE A 128 11.95 -32.56 -25.85
CA ILE A 128 10.81 -33.03 -25.06
C ILE A 128 11.33 -34.08 -24.08
N ASN A 129 11.33 -33.77 -22.79
CA ASN A 129 11.63 -34.72 -21.73
C ASN A 129 10.34 -35.11 -21.01
N ALA A 130 9.81 -36.29 -21.27
CA ALA A 130 8.73 -36.92 -20.49
C ALA A 130 9.26 -37.98 -19.50
N GLY A 131 10.55 -38.29 -19.56
CA GLY A 131 11.23 -39.30 -18.75
C GLY A 131 12.00 -38.73 -17.55
N THR A 132 12.95 -39.49 -17.02
CA THR A 132 13.81 -39.06 -15.91
C THR A 132 15.20 -38.67 -16.39
N ILE A 133 15.73 -37.54 -15.93
CA ILE A 133 17.12 -37.11 -16.14
C ILE A 133 17.76 -36.90 -14.77
N SER A 134 18.87 -37.59 -14.46
CA SER A 134 19.53 -37.44 -13.16
C SER A 134 21.05 -37.50 -13.25
N GLY A 135 21.73 -36.61 -12.53
CA GLY A 135 23.19 -36.60 -12.51
C GLY A 135 23.83 -35.40 -11.83
N ILE A 136 25.16 -35.35 -11.90
CA ILE A 136 25.97 -34.24 -11.37
C ILE A 136 26.28 -33.26 -12.52
N GLY A 137 25.87 -32.00 -12.35
CA GLY A 137 25.99 -30.95 -13.37
C GLY A 137 24.62 -30.49 -13.87
N THR A 138 24.53 -30.10 -15.14
CA THR A 138 23.30 -29.54 -15.74
C THR A 138 22.39 -30.64 -16.28
N GLY A 139 21.10 -30.61 -15.96
CA GLY A 139 20.11 -31.55 -16.48
C GLY A 139 19.95 -31.41 -17.99
N ILE A 140 19.37 -30.31 -18.43
CA ILE A 140 19.20 -29.94 -19.84
C ILE A 140 19.90 -28.61 -20.09
N LEU A 141 20.74 -28.55 -21.14
CA LEU A 141 21.39 -27.36 -21.65
C LEU A 141 21.01 -27.17 -23.11
N VAL A 142 20.41 -26.03 -23.44
CA VAL A 142 20.15 -25.63 -24.83
C VAL A 142 20.78 -24.27 -25.11
N ARG A 143 21.56 -24.19 -26.20
CA ARG A 143 22.23 -22.96 -26.63
C ARG A 143 21.91 -22.66 -28.08
N GLY A 144 21.59 -21.42 -28.38
CA GLY A 144 21.30 -20.92 -29.73
C GLY A 144 19.81 -20.64 -30.00
N MET A 145 19.50 -20.17 -31.21
CA MET A 145 18.20 -19.55 -31.54
C MET A 145 17.06 -20.55 -31.76
N GLY A 146 15.81 -20.09 -31.60
CA GLY A 146 14.58 -20.77 -32.04
C GLY A 146 14.21 -22.04 -31.27
N ALA A 147 14.82 -22.28 -30.11
CA ALA A 147 14.60 -23.52 -29.38
C ALA A 147 13.23 -23.61 -28.71
N ASN A 148 12.66 -24.80 -28.68
CA ASN A 148 11.49 -25.15 -27.89
C ASN A 148 11.88 -26.26 -26.91
N VAL A 149 11.80 -25.98 -25.62
CA VAL A 149 12.14 -26.96 -24.57
C VAL A 149 10.91 -27.28 -23.76
N THR A 150 10.56 -28.55 -23.67
CA THR A 150 9.44 -29.06 -22.86
C THR A 150 9.97 -30.11 -21.88
N ASN A 151 9.76 -29.90 -20.59
CA ASN A 151 9.99 -30.89 -19.54
C ASN A 151 8.66 -31.26 -18.87
N ASP A 152 8.14 -32.44 -19.20
CA ASP A 152 6.98 -33.07 -18.54
C ASP A 152 7.42 -34.13 -17.51
N GLY A 153 8.70 -34.51 -17.53
CA GLY A 153 9.30 -35.54 -16.70
C GLY A 153 10.04 -35.00 -15.46
N SER A 154 10.92 -35.83 -14.89
CA SER A 154 11.68 -35.47 -13.70
C SER A 154 13.14 -35.13 -14.03
N ILE A 155 13.66 -34.03 -13.50
CA ILE A 155 15.06 -33.65 -13.57
C ILE A 155 15.63 -33.54 -12.15
N ALA A 156 16.66 -34.33 -11.85
CA ALA A 156 17.40 -34.28 -10.59
C ALA A 156 18.87 -33.97 -10.88
N ALA A 157 19.25 -32.70 -10.83
CA ALA A 157 20.55 -32.19 -11.27
C ALA A 157 21.21 -31.34 -10.16
N THR A 158 22.52 -31.51 -9.94
CA THR A 158 23.23 -30.69 -8.91
C THR A 158 23.57 -29.28 -9.38
N GLY A 159 23.59 -29.03 -10.69
CA GLY A 159 23.71 -27.72 -11.33
C GLY A 159 22.34 -27.19 -11.75
N ALA A 160 22.23 -26.53 -12.90
CA ALA A 160 20.93 -26.12 -13.42
C ALA A 160 20.10 -27.33 -13.86
N GLY A 161 18.83 -27.40 -13.47
CA GLY A 161 17.87 -28.39 -13.97
C GLY A 161 17.66 -28.17 -15.47
N LEU A 162 17.23 -26.96 -15.81
CA LEU A 162 17.06 -26.50 -17.19
C LEU A 162 17.83 -25.20 -17.40
N PHE A 163 18.79 -25.20 -18.33
CA PHE A 163 19.55 -24.02 -18.72
C PHE A 163 19.40 -23.75 -20.21
N VAL A 164 18.92 -22.56 -20.55
CA VAL A 164 18.58 -22.17 -21.92
C VAL A 164 19.20 -20.80 -22.21
N ASN A 165 19.98 -20.69 -23.28
CA ASN A 165 20.73 -19.45 -23.58
C ASN A 165 20.67 -19.10 -25.08
N GLY A 166 19.85 -18.09 -25.41
CA GLY A 166 19.66 -17.56 -26.78
C GLY A 166 20.75 -16.57 -27.21
N SER A 167 21.42 -15.93 -26.25
CA SER A 167 22.41 -14.85 -26.46
C SER A 167 23.63 -15.25 -27.29
N ILE A 168 24.00 -16.53 -27.31
CA ILE A 168 25.28 -17.00 -27.87
C ILE A 168 25.37 -16.87 -29.39
N THR A 169 24.25 -16.83 -30.13
CA THR A 169 24.24 -16.73 -31.60
C THR A 169 23.33 -15.63 -32.18
N GLY A 170 22.77 -14.76 -31.34
CA GLY A 170 22.08 -13.54 -31.79
C GLY A 170 20.64 -13.74 -32.25
N GLY A 171 19.83 -14.49 -31.50
CA GLY A 171 18.39 -14.56 -31.73
C GLY A 171 17.61 -15.17 -30.59
N LEU A 172 16.31 -14.87 -30.57
CA LEU A 172 15.35 -15.26 -29.54
C LEU A 172 15.14 -16.78 -29.53
N ILE A 173 15.02 -17.34 -28.34
CA ILE A 173 14.51 -18.69 -28.11
C ILE A 173 13.00 -18.59 -27.89
N GLU A 174 12.20 -19.43 -28.56
CA GLU A 174 10.73 -19.30 -28.60
C GLU A 174 10.08 -19.65 -27.25
N THR A 175 10.27 -20.87 -26.72
CA THR A 175 9.56 -21.26 -25.49
C THR A 175 10.33 -22.24 -24.59
N VAL A 176 10.20 -22.04 -23.28
CA VAL A 176 10.67 -22.96 -22.24
C VAL A 176 9.48 -23.39 -21.38
N ASN A 177 9.04 -24.63 -21.49
CA ASN A 177 7.90 -25.19 -20.79
C ASN A 177 8.34 -26.27 -19.78
N ASN A 178 7.95 -26.13 -18.52
CA ASN A 178 8.14 -27.14 -17.49
C ASN A 178 6.80 -27.49 -16.85
N SER A 179 6.26 -28.68 -17.12
CA SER A 179 5.14 -29.25 -16.38
C SER A 179 5.56 -30.33 -15.38
N GLY A 180 6.82 -30.79 -15.48
CA GLY A 180 7.40 -31.83 -14.65
C GLY A 180 8.09 -31.33 -13.38
N HIS A 181 8.79 -32.24 -12.70
CA HIS A 181 9.47 -31.95 -11.44
C HIS A 181 10.96 -31.65 -11.65
N ILE A 182 11.45 -30.54 -11.12
CA ILE A 182 12.88 -30.20 -11.12
C ILE A 182 13.37 -30.15 -9.67
N SER A 183 14.46 -30.86 -9.37
CA SER A 183 15.06 -30.90 -8.04
C SER A 183 16.58 -30.78 -8.09
N GLY A 184 17.17 -30.14 -7.06
CA GLY A 184 18.62 -30.09 -6.85
C GLY A 184 19.20 -28.68 -6.86
N GLY A 185 20.13 -28.39 -7.77
CA GLY A 185 20.91 -27.14 -7.82
C GLY A 185 20.05 -25.90 -8.11
N SER A 186 20.07 -25.41 -9.35
CA SER A 186 19.14 -24.37 -9.82
C SER A 186 17.97 -25.02 -10.56
N GLY A 187 16.79 -24.39 -10.56
CA GLY A 187 15.64 -24.85 -11.33
C GLY A 187 15.77 -24.52 -12.81
N ILE A 188 15.04 -23.52 -13.27
CA ILE A 188 15.07 -22.99 -14.64
C ILE A 188 15.98 -21.77 -14.68
N SER A 189 16.90 -21.74 -15.63
CA SER A 189 17.70 -20.55 -15.97
C SER A 189 17.60 -20.29 -17.47
N ALA A 190 17.12 -19.12 -17.84
CA ALA A 190 16.83 -18.74 -19.21
C ALA A 190 17.42 -17.36 -19.53
N ILE A 191 18.02 -17.21 -20.70
CA ILE A 191 18.65 -15.96 -21.16
C ILE A 191 18.19 -15.70 -22.61
N ASP A 192 17.67 -14.51 -22.88
CA ASP A 192 17.17 -14.04 -24.17
C ASP A 192 16.12 -15.01 -24.77
N VAL A 193 15.01 -15.20 -24.04
CA VAL A 193 13.89 -16.08 -24.40
C VAL A 193 12.59 -15.29 -24.50
N GLU A 194 11.68 -15.70 -25.37
CA GLU A 194 10.35 -15.07 -25.53
C GLU A 194 9.39 -15.48 -24.42
N SER A 195 9.43 -16.74 -23.96
CA SER A 195 8.59 -17.18 -22.85
C SER A 195 9.14 -18.32 -21.99
N VAL A 196 8.80 -18.26 -20.69
CA VAL A 196 9.03 -19.32 -19.71
C VAL A 196 7.72 -19.67 -19.03
N VAL A 197 7.27 -20.91 -19.18
CA VAL A 197 6.07 -21.45 -18.55
C VAL A 197 6.45 -22.55 -17.58
N ASN A 198 6.12 -22.39 -16.30
CA ASN A 198 6.26 -23.43 -15.29
C ASN A 198 4.90 -23.77 -14.68
N SER A 199 4.42 -25.00 -14.88
CA SER A 199 3.26 -25.55 -14.17
C SER A 199 3.63 -26.71 -13.25
N GLY A 200 4.90 -27.09 -13.22
CA GLY A 200 5.44 -28.17 -12.39
C GLY A 200 6.09 -27.68 -11.11
N THR A 201 6.49 -28.60 -10.24
CA THR A 201 7.14 -28.26 -8.97
C THR A 201 8.65 -28.13 -9.15
N ILE A 202 9.21 -27.01 -8.70
CA ILE A 202 10.66 -26.76 -8.66
C ILE A 202 11.10 -26.75 -7.20
N VAL A 203 12.10 -27.59 -6.88
CA VAL A 203 12.76 -27.60 -5.57
C VAL A 203 14.25 -27.32 -5.77
N ALA A 204 14.67 -26.09 -5.49
CA ALA A 204 16.01 -25.61 -5.82
C ALA A 204 16.82 -25.22 -4.59
N ARG A 205 18.15 -25.20 -4.72
CA ARG A 205 19.10 -24.81 -3.67
C ARG A 205 19.84 -23.51 -3.95
N SER A 206 19.74 -22.97 -5.17
CA SER A 206 20.39 -21.71 -5.56
C SER A 206 19.40 -20.70 -6.11
N THR A 207 18.72 -21.03 -7.20
CA THR A 207 17.67 -20.20 -7.82
C THR A 207 16.54 -21.10 -8.30
N GLY A 208 15.29 -20.70 -8.12
CA GLY A 208 14.14 -21.44 -8.63
C GLY A 208 13.95 -21.21 -10.12
N ILE A 209 13.36 -20.07 -10.49
CA ILE A 209 13.25 -19.58 -11.86
C ILE A 209 14.12 -18.33 -11.99
N SER A 210 15.04 -18.31 -12.95
CA SER A 210 15.92 -17.17 -13.22
C SER A 210 15.89 -16.84 -14.71
N VAL A 211 15.41 -15.66 -15.05
CA VAL A 211 15.24 -15.24 -16.45
C VAL A 211 15.89 -13.89 -16.68
N SER A 212 16.56 -13.71 -17.81
CA SER A 212 17.12 -12.42 -18.20
C SER A 212 16.99 -12.12 -19.70
N GLY A 213 16.77 -10.87 -20.04
CA GLY A 213 16.52 -10.35 -21.40
C GLY A 213 15.23 -9.53 -21.43
N ASP A 214 14.95 -8.84 -22.52
CA ASP A 214 13.79 -7.93 -22.64
C ASP A 214 12.63 -8.60 -23.37
N ASP A 215 11.40 -8.08 -23.21
CA ASP A 215 10.17 -8.58 -23.85
C ASP A 215 9.89 -10.05 -23.53
N ILE A 216 9.86 -10.39 -22.23
CA ILE A 216 9.76 -11.76 -21.73
C ILE A 216 8.42 -12.03 -21.03
N ASP A 217 7.73 -13.08 -21.49
CA ASP A 217 6.55 -13.65 -20.86
C ASP A 217 6.93 -14.77 -19.85
N VAL A 218 6.82 -14.53 -18.54
CA VAL A 218 7.02 -15.59 -17.52
C VAL A 218 5.71 -15.97 -16.85
N ARG A 219 5.29 -17.23 -16.99
CA ARG A 219 4.07 -17.77 -16.36
C ARG A 219 4.38 -18.94 -15.43
N ASN A 220 4.28 -18.73 -14.12
CA ASN A 220 4.45 -19.75 -13.10
C ASN A 220 3.12 -20.11 -12.41
N THR A 221 2.59 -21.31 -12.63
CA THR A 221 1.44 -21.88 -11.90
C THR A 221 1.84 -23.02 -10.96
N GLY A 222 3.09 -23.49 -11.04
CA GLY A 222 3.63 -24.52 -10.17
C GLY A 222 4.34 -23.95 -8.94
N ASP A 223 4.51 -24.79 -7.92
CA ASP A 223 5.22 -24.40 -6.70
C ASP A 223 6.74 -24.33 -6.92
N VAL A 224 7.36 -23.29 -6.38
CA VAL A 224 8.81 -23.10 -6.36
C VAL A 224 9.27 -22.97 -4.93
N VAL A 225 10.03 -23.97 -4.47
CA VAL A 225 10.50 -24.08 -3.08
C VAL A 225 12.01 -24.09 -3.04
N MET A 226 12.59 -23.22 -2.23
CA MET A 226 14.03 -23.15 -1.99
C MET A 226 14.40 -24.00 -0.76
N GLU A 227 15.19 -25.06 -0.95
CA GLU A 227 15.49 -26.08 0.08
C GLU A 227 16.53 -25.65 1.13
N PHE A 228 17.61 -24.97 0.71
CA PHE A 228 18.70 -24.50 1.58
C PHE A 228 19.50 -23.40 0.88
N THR A 229 19.78 -22.30 1.55
CA THR A 229 20.50 -21.17 0.96
C THR A 229 21.84 -20.95 1.67
N PHE A 230 22.93 -21.17 0.95
CA PHE A 230 24.23 -20.62 1.35
C PHE A 230 24.23 -19.11 1.12
N ALA A 231 25.10 -18.37 1.81
CA ALA A 231 25.22 -16.91 1.70
C ALA A 231 25.34 -16.46 0.21
N GLY A 232 24.35 -15.70 -0.26
CA GLY A 232 24.20 -15.20 -1.64
C GLY A 232 22.74 -14.82 -1.95
N VAL A 233 22.46 -14.08 -3.03
CA VAL A 233 21.08 -13.74 -3.43
C VAL A 233 20.43 -14.99 -4.03
N ALA A 234 19.37 -15.46 -3.38
CA ALA A 234 18.66 -16.66 -3.80
C ALA A 234 17.16 -16.40 -3.72
N ALA A 235 16.58 -16.17 -4.89
CA ALA A 235 15.15 -15.97 -5.04
C ALA A 235 14.48 -17.24 -5.56
N ALA A 236 13.25 -17.48 -5.11
CA ALA A 236 12.40 -18.49 -5.75
C ALA A 236 12.14 -18.09 -7.21
N MET A 237 11.93 -16.81 -7.49
CA MET A 237 11.84 -16.28 -8.85
C MET A 237 12.65 -14.99 -9.00
N SER A 238 13.46 -14.90 -10.06
CA SER A 238 14.24 -13.71 -10.42
C SER A 238 14.10 -13.43 -11.91
N VAL A 239 13.69 -12.22 -12.25
CA VAL A 239 13.54 -11.76 -13.64
C VAL A 239 14.33 -10.46 -13.80
N ASN A 240 15.10 -10.35 -14.87
CA ASN A 240 15.91 -9.18 -15.18
C ASN A 240 15.75 -8.78 -16.65
N GLY A 241 15.02 -7.71 -16.92
CA GLY A 241 14.62 -7.34 -18.27
C GLY A 241 13.57 -6.26 -18.31
N ASP A 242 13.60 -5.46 -19.37
CA ASP A 242 12.59 -4.45 -19.64
C ASP A 242 11.38 -5.08 -20.37
N GLU A 243 10.23 -4.41 -20.34
CA GLU A 243 9.00 -4.80 -21.05
C GLU A 243 8.56 -6.25 -20.77
N SER A 244 8.73 -6.74 -19.53
CA SER A 244 8.48 -8.14 -19.17
C SER A 244 7.18 -8.35 -18.39
N ASP A 245 6.42 -9.37 -18.77
CA ASP A 245 5.15 -9.76 -18.14
C ASP A 245 5.32 -10.99 -17.25
N ILE A 246 5.00 -10.86 -15.97
CA ILE A 246 5.17 -11.91 -14.97
C ILE A 246 3.82 -12.30 -14.38
N TYR A 247 3.44 -13.56 -14.55
CA TYR A 247 2.29 -14.17 -13.89
C TYR A 247 2.74 -15.25 -12.91
N ASN A 248 2.45 -15.09 -11.62
CA ASN A 248 2.68 -16.09 -10.58
C ASN A 248 1.36 -16.53 -9.92
N GLY A 249 0.85 -17.71 -10.30
CA GLY A 249 -0.25 -18.39 -9.64
C GLY A 249 0.17 -19.52 -8.67
N GLY A 250 1.45 -19.91 -8.68
CA GLY A 250 1.99 -20.94 -7.78
C GLY A 250 2.60 -20.35 -6.51
N ASN A 251 2.94 -21.19 -5.53
CA ASN A 251 3.58 -20.71 -4.30
C ASN A 251 5.08 -20.48 -4.52
N LEU A 252 5.58 -19.32 -4.07
CA LEU A 252 7.01 -18.99 -4.06
C LEU A 252 7.50 -18.97 -2.61
N VAL A 253 8.35 -19.92 -2.26
CA VAL A 253 8.89 -20.06 -0.89
C VAL A 253 10.41 -20.06 -0.94
N GLY A 254 11.05 -19.07 -0.32
CA GLY A 254 12.51 -18.98 -0.29
C GLY A 254 13.06 -17.83 0.56
N ARG A 255 14.34 -17.47 0.40
CA ARG A 255 14.91 -16.31 1.11
C ARG A 255 14.32 -15.01 0.61
N ALA A 256 14.35 -14.81 -0.72
CA ALA A 256 13.49 -13.88 -1.43
C ALA A 256 12.45 -14.67 -2.24
N GLY A 257 11.21 -14.17 -2.28
CA GLY A 257 10.14 -14.79 -3.06
C GLY A 257 10.24 -14.44 -4.54
N LEU A 258 10.12 -13.16 -4.85
CA LEU A 258 10.22 -12.59 -6.19
C LEU A 258 11.22 -11.42 -6.21
N LEU A 259 12.13 -11.44 -7.17
CA LEU A 259 13.03 -10.34 -7.50
C LEU A 259 12.82 -9.93 -8.96
N LEU A 260 12.53 -8.65 -9.21
CA LEU A 260 12.47 -8.07 -10.55
C LEU A 260 13.43 -6.88 -10.67
N THR A 261 14.19 -6.84 -11.76
CA THR A 261 14.93 -5.65 -12.20
C THR A 261 14.59 -5.34 -13.65
N GLY A 262 14.14 -4.12 -13.96
CA GLY A 262 13.80 -3.71 -15.32
C GLY A 262 12.68 -2.70 -15.38
N ASP A 263 12.50 -2.05 -16.51
CA ASP A 263 11.51 -1.01 -16.74
C ASP A 263 10.27 -1.53 -17.49
N ASP A 264 9.17 -0.77 -17.46
CA ASP A 264 7.95 -0.99 -18.28
C ASP A 264 7.36 -2.41 -18.16
N SER A 265 7.43 -3.00 -16.97
CA SER A 265 7.11 -4.41 -16.73
C SER A 265 5.84 -4.59 -15.87
N SER A 266 5.17 -5.73 -16.02
CA SER A 266 3.97 -6.07 -15.26
C SER A 266 4.14 -7.32 -14.39
N ILE A 267 3.58 -7.30 -13.19
CA ILE A 267 3.55 -8.44 -12.28
C ILE A 267 2.12 -8.70 -11.83
N VAL A 268 1.67 -9.94 -11.98
CA VAL A 268 0.43 -10.45 -11.41
C VAL A 268 0.77 -11.62 -10.48
N ASN A 269 0.47 -11.47 -9.20
CA ASN A 269 0.62 -12.52 -8.19
C ASN A 269 -0.74 -12.97 -7.63
N ASP A 270 -1.11 -14.23 -7.89
CA ASP A 270 -2.26 -14.90 -7.28
C ASP A 270 -1.84 -15.93 -6.21
N GLY A 271 -0.56 -16.35 -6.20
CA GLY A 271 -0.03 -17.36 -5.29
C GLY A 271 0.45 -16.81 -3.95
N LEU A 272 0.78 -17.71 -3.00
CA LEU A 272 1.47 -17.32 -1.77
C LEU A 272 2.94 -16.98 -2.09
N ILE A 273 3.40 -15.82 -1.63
CA ILE A 273 4.82 -15.50 -1.58
C ILE A 273 5.24 -15.47 -0.11
N SER A 274 6.20 -16.31 0.25
CA SER A 274 6.72 -16.35 1.62
C SER A 274 8.23 -16.47 1.66
N GLY A 275 8.86 -15.78 2.60
CA GLY A 275 10.29 -15.84 2.75
C GLY A 275 10.87 -15.27 4.03
N GLU A 276 12.19 -15.45 4.17
CA GLU A 276 12.93 -15.07 5.37
C GLU A 276 13.39 -13.60 5.34
N GLU A 277 13.54 -13.00 4.16
CA GLU A 277 13.96 -11.61 3.94
C GLU A 277 12.87 -10.85 3.17
N THR A 278 13.24 -9.81 2.40
CA THR A 278 12.31 -9.12 1.50
C THR A 278 11.69 -10.11 0.53
N THR A 279 10.37 -10.28 0.63
CA THR A 279 9.65 -11.29 -0.14
C THR A 279 9.41 -10.88 -1.58
N VAL A 280 9.13 -9.60 -1.82
CA VAL A 280 8.99 -9.01 -3.15
C VAL A 280 9.91 -7.80 -3.24
N GLU A 281 10.93 -7.89 -4.08
CA GLU A 281 11.87 -6.81 -4.36
C GLU A 281 11.80 -6.48 -5.85
N VAL A 282 11.38 -5.27 -6.19
CA VAL A 282 11.24 -4.83 -7.58
C VAL A 282 11.96 -3.50 -7.75
N THR A 283 12.84 -3.45 -8.74
CA THR A 283 13.62 -2.25 -9.05
C THR A 283 13.48 -1.90 -10.54
N GLY A 284 12.99 -0.72 -10.82
CA GLY A 284 12.65 -0.29 -12.17
C GLY A 284 11.89 1.02 -12.18
N THR A 285 11.31 1.32 -13.33
CA THR A 285 10.36 2.40 -13.58
C THR A 285 9.16 1.87 -14.35
N ASN A 286 8.01 2.52 -14.16
CA ASN A 286 6.75 2.17 -14.82
C ASN A 286 6.32 0.70 -14.59
N ILE A 287 6.32 0.27 -13.31
CA ILE A 287 5.94 -1.09 -12.93
C ILE A 287 4.47 -1.17 -12.55
N ASP A 288 3.72 -2.06 -13.22
CA ASP A 288 2.35 -2.41 -12.83
C ASP A 288 2.35 -3.66 -11.94
N PHE A 289 1.85 -3.54 -10.70
CA PHE A 289 1.83 -4.64 -9.73
C PHE A 289 0.41 -4.98 -9.28
N VAL A 290 -0.05 -6.19 -9.58
CA VAL A 290 -1.33 -6.73 -9.11
C VAL A 290 -1.07 -7.91 -8.18
N ASN A 291 -1.58 -7.84 -6.95
CA ASN A 291 -1.47 -8.91 -5.97
C ASN A 291 -2.83 -9.31 -5.41
N THR A 292 -3.26 -10.54 -5.69
CA THR A 292 -4.43 -11.17 -5.06
C THR A 292 -4.05 -12.24 -4.04
N GLY A 293 -2.83 -12.76 -4.12
CA GLY A 293 -2.26 -13.75 -3.19
C GLY A 293 -1.72 -13.16 -1.89
N SER A 294 -1.44 -14.00 -0.89
CA SER A 294 -0.85 -13.55 0.37
C SER A 294 0.66 -13.36 0.24
N ILE A 295 1.21 -12.35 0.92
CA ILE A 295 2.64 -12.10 1.01
C ILE A 295 3.02 -12.08 2.50
N SER A 296 3.99 -12.91 2.90
CA SER A 296 4.40 -13.00 4.31
C SER A 296 5.91 -13.18 4.44
N THR A 297 6.55 -12.22 5.09
CA THR A 297 7.97 -12.28 5.44
C THR A 297 8.16 -12.66 6.91
N ALA A 298 9.29 -13.29 7.24
CA ALA A 298 9.78 -13.41 8.61
C ALA A 298 10.63 -12.20 9.07
N SER A 299 11.00 -11.33 8.12
CA SER A 299 11.71 -10.07 8.40
C SER A 299 10.73 -8.91 8.56
N ASP A 300 11.26 -7.71 8.85
CA ASP A 300 10.40 -6.53 8.97
C ASP A 300 9.85 -6.09 7.59
N MET A 301 10.52 -6.37 6.47
CA MET A 301 10.13 -5.85 5.14
C MET A 301 9.55 -6.94 4.25
N ALA A 302 8.26 -6.84 3.92
CA ALA A 302 7.60 -7.74 2.98
C ALA A 302 7.85 -7.32 1.53
N ILE A 303 7.61 -6.05 1.23
CA ILE A 303 7.57 -5.53 -0.13
C ILE A 303 8.46 -4.31 -0.25
N TYR A 304 9.30 -4.30 -1.27
CA TYR A 304 10.03 -3.14 -1.76
C TYR A 304 9.83 -3.00 -3.26
N ILE A 305 9.24 -1.89 -3.72
CA ILE A 305 9.09 -1.59 -5.15
C ILE A 305 9.57 -0.16 -5.41
N SER A 306 10.51 0.00 -6.35
CA SER A 306 10.87 1.30 -6.89
C SER A 306 10.20 1.56 -8.24
N GLY A 307 9.79 2.80 -8.51
CA GLY A 307 9.25 3.24 -9.80
C GLY A 307 7.88 2.67 -10.14
N VAL A 308 6.97 2.66 -9.16
CA VAL A 308 5.62 2.11 -9.30
C VAL A 308 4.79 2.96 -10.26
N ALA A 309 4.28 2.35 -11.34
CA ALA A 309 3.20 2.95 -12.12
C ALA A 309 1.90 2.75 -11.35
N ASP A 310 1.23 1.62 -11.51
CA ASP A 310 0.02 1.30 -10.77
C ASP A 310 0.22 0.10 -9.83
N MET A 311 -0.44 0.14 -8.67
CA MET A 311 -0.48 -0.98 -7.73
C MET A 311 -1.92 -1.31 -7.34
N ASN A 312 -2.31 -2.58 -7.49
CA ASN A 312 -3.58 -3.11 -7.00
C ASN A 312 -3.33 -4.31 -6.09
N ASN A 313 -3.49 -4.14 -4.79
CA ASN A 313 -3.37 -5.20 -3.80
C ASN A 313 -4.74 -5.55 -3.20
N SER A 314 -5.17 -6.80 -3.32
CA SER A 314 -6.31 -7.35 -2.57
C SER A 314 -5.92 -8.50 -1.64
N GLY A 315 -4.67 -8.95 -1.71
CA GLY A 315 -4.12 -9.99 -0.85
C GLY A 315 -3.63 -9.45 0.50
N ALA A 316 -3.59 -10.31 1.51
CA ALA A 316 -3.04 -9.95 2.82
C ALA A 316 -1.50 -9.86 2.77
N ILE A 317 -0.94 -8.84 3.41
CA ILE A 317 0.51 -8.61 3.53
C ILE A 317 0.90 -8.64 5.00
N ALA A 318 1.85 -9.51 5.37
CA ALA A 318 2.47 -9.54 6.69
C ALA A 318 3.93 -9.09 6.59
N GLY A 319 4.24 -7.95 7.22
CA GLY A 319 5.48 -7.21 7.13
C GLY A 319 5.31 -5.81 6.52
N ASP A 320 6.32 -4.98 6.63
CA ASP A 320 6.36 -3.60 6.15
C ASP A 320 6.35 -3.54 4.61
N VAL A 321 5.72 -2.48 4.10
CA VAL A 321 5.63 -2.17 2.66
C VAL A 321 6.36 -0.87 2.40
N LEU A 322 7.34 -0.88 1.50
CA LEU A 322 8.07 0.31 1.06
C LEU A 322 7.91 0.51 -0.45
N LEU A 323 7.32 1.64 -0.83
CA LEU A 323 7.12 2.03 -2.22
C LEU A 323 7.87 3.35 -2.48
N ASP A 324 8.80 3.33 -3.43
CA ASP A 324 9.68 4.46 -3.75
C ASP A 324 9.48 4.94 -5.18
N GLY A 325 9.09 6.19 -5.39
CA GLY A 325 8.86 6.78 -6.71
C GLY A 325 7.57 6.29 -7.38
N VAL A 326 6.42 6.53 -6.75
CA VAL A 326 5.11 6.12 -7.28
C VAL A 326 4.56 7.18 -8.23
N SER A 327 4.37 6.87 -9.51
CA SER A 327 3.80 7.82 -10.48
C SER A 327 2.31 7.64 -10.74
N GLY A 328 1.72 6.47 -10.48
CA GLY A 328 0.30 6.19 -10.75
C GLY A 328 -0.51 5.87 -9.49
N ALA A 329 -1.65 5.21 -9.68
CA ALA A 329 -2.64 4.96 -8.64
C ALA A 329 -2.31 3.70 -7.83
N MET A 330 -2.50 3.79 -6.51
CA MET A 330 -2.35 2.65 -5.61
C MET A 330 -3.70 2.34 -4.98
N GLN A 331 -4.15 1.09 -5.05
CA GLN A 331 -5.34 0.62 -4.37
C GLN A 331 -5.01 -0.61 -3.54
N ASN A 332 -5.19 -0.50 -2.23
CA ASN A 332 -5.11 -1.61 -1.31
C ASN A 332 -6.50 -1.94 -0.75
N THR A 333 -6.98 -3.16 -0.94
CA THR A 333 -8.22 -3.69 -0.33
C THR A 333 -7.95 -4.84 0.62
N GLY A 334 -6.72 -5.38 0.64
CA GLY A 334 -6.27 -6.41 1.57
C GLY A 334 -5.71 -5.83 2.87
N ASP A 335 -5.60 -6.67 3.90
CA ASP A 335 -5.05 -6.24 5.19
C ASP A 335 -3.51 -6.19 5.14
N ILE A 336 -2.94 -5.16 5.78
CA ILE A 336 -1.49 -5.01 5.98
C ILE A 336 -1.19 -5.10 7.47
N LEU A 337 -0.41 -6.11 7.86
CA LEU A 337 0.13 -6.26 9.20
C LEU A 337 1.59 -5.80 9.19
N GLY A 338 1.80 -4.49 9.23
CA GLY A 338 3.09 -3.83 9.10
C GLY A 338 2.95 -2.33 8.84
N ASN A 339 4.08 -1.62 8.84
CA ASN A 339 4.14 -0.21 8.49
C ASN A 339 4.16 -0.02 6.97
N VAL A 340 3.53 1.06 6.49
CA VAL A 340 3.54 1.44 5.07
C VAL A 340 4.37 2.71 4.88
N PHE A 341 5.38 2.65 4.02
CA PHE A 341 6.26 3.76 3.69
C PHE A 341 6.12 4.13 2.22
N LEU A 342 5.72 5.36 1.96
CA LEU A 342 5.59 5.93 0.62
C LEU A 342 6.65 7.02 0.43
N ARG A 343 7.49 6.91 -0.58
CA ARG A 343 8.60 7.82 -0.84
C ARG A 343 8.62 8.33 -2.29
N GLY A 344 9.15 9.52 -2.51
CA GLY A 344 9.36 10.11 -3.84
C GLY A 344 8.25 11.09 -4.26
N ASN A 345 8.30 11.57 -5.50
CA ASN A 345 7.20 12.38 -6.06
C ASN A 345 6.02 11.44 -6.34
N LEU A 346 4.96 11.49 -5.51
CA LEU A 346 3.80 10.65 -5.73
C LEU A 346 2.87 11.40 -6.69
N GLY A 347 2.73 10.91 -7.93
CA GLY A 347 1.91 11.58 -8.95
C GLY A 347 0.44 11.15 -8.97
N GLY A 348 0.06 10.17 -8.15
CA GLY A 348 -1.26 9.53 -8.18
C GLY A 348 -1.96 9.41 -6.83
N THR A 349 -3.17 8.86 -6.85
CA THR A 349 -4.00 8.66 -5.64
C THR A 349 -3.59 7.39 -4.91
N VAL A 350 -3.42 7.49 -3.58
CA VAL A 350 -3.21 6.35 -2.70
C VAL A 350 -4.52 5.98 -2.01
N GLY A 351 -5.21 5.00 -2.57
CA GLY A 351 -6.41 4.38 -2.04
C GLY A 351 -6.10 3.22 -1.09
N ASN A 352 -6.64 3.24 0.12
CA ASN A 352 -6.66 2.06 0.99
C ASN A 352 -8.06 1.84 1.56
N SER A 353 -8.67 0.70 1.29
CA SER A 353 -9.93 0.25 1.90
C SER A 353 -9.79 -0.99 2.79
N GLY A 354 -8.58 -1.56 2.89
CA GLY A 354 -8.25 -2.65 3.82
C GLY A 354 -7.75 -2.12 5.16
N HIS A 355 -7.56 -2.99 6.16
CA HIS A 355 -7.05 -2.57 7.46
C HIS A 355 -5.51 -2.50 7.47
N ILE A 356 -4.96 -1.47 8.12
CA ILE A 356 -3.52 -1.36 8.39
C ILE A 356 -3.29 -1.49 9.89
N TYR A 357 -2.61 -2.56 10.30
CA TYR A 357 -2.21 -2.81 11.68
C TYR A 357 -0.71 -2.59 11.83
N ALA A 358 -0.31 -1.55 12.55
CA ALA A 358 1.09 -1.20 12.73
C ALA A 358 1.48 -1.07 14.21
N SER A 359 2.74 -1.41 14.50
CA SER A 359 3.30 -1.29 15.84
C SER A 359 3.68 0.15 16.21
N ASP A 360 4.06 0.98 15.23
CA ASP A 360 4.46 2.39 15.40
C ASP A 360 3.75 3.29 14.35
N ASN A 361 4.46 4.02 13.50
CA ASN A 361 3.85 4.92 12.52
C ASN A 361 3.25 4.12 11.35
N ALA A 362 1.92 3.98 11.34
CA ALA A 362 1.25 3.05 10.44
C ALA A 362 1.44 3.40 8.96
N VAL A 363 1.32 4.68 8.60
CA VAL A 363 1.60 5.16 7.26
C VAL A 363 2.55 6.35 7.34
N THR A 364 3.71 6.25 6.68
CA THR A 364 4.68 7.35 6.55
C THR A 364 4.82 7.75 5.09
N ILE A 365 4.61 9.03 4.80
CA ILE A 365 4.63 9.59 3.45
C ILE A 365 5.74 10.64 3.35
N THR A 366 6.63 10.47 2.38
CA THR A 366 7.78 11.36 2.14
C THR A 366 7.80 11.77 0.65
N GLY A 367 7.24 12.93 0.31
CA GLY A 367 7.03 13.31 -1.09
C GLY A 367 6.16 14.54 -1.30
N VAL A 368 6.11 15.04 -2.54
CA VAL A 368 5.29 16.18 -2.99
C VAL A 368 4.16 15.68 -3.92
N ASP A 369 3.01 16.36 -3.93
CA ASP A 369 1.81 16.12 -4.78
C ASP A 369 0.90 14.91 -4.45
N ASN A 370 0.65 14.62 -3.16
CA ASN A 370 -0.06 13.39 -2.78
C ASN A 370 -1.56 13.62 -2.52
N SER A 371 -2.42 12.75 -3.09
CA SER A 371 -3.79 12.54 -2.59
C SER A 371 -3.89 11.16 -1.96
N VAL A 372 -4.26 11.12 -0.68
CA VAL A 372 -4.42 9.88 0.09
C VAL A 372 -5.88 9.74 0.44
N VAL A 373 -6.52 8.68 -0.04
CA VAL A 373 -7.89 8.33 0.28
C VAL A 373 -7.86 6.99 1.02
N ASN A 374 -7.92 7.06 2.34
CA ASN A 374 -8.06 5.89 3.19
C ASN A 374 -9.54 5.75 3.61
N SER A 375 -10.19 4.68 3.18
CA SER A 375 -11.50 4.28 3.68
C SER A 375 -11.48 3.08 4.63
N GLY A 376 -10.34 2.37 4.72
CA GLY A 376 -10.13 1.29 5.68
C GLY A 376 -9.67 1.81 7.05
N GLU A 377 -9.61 0.94 8.05
CA GLU A 377 -9.16 1.33 9.39
C GLU A 377 -7.63 1.34 9.47
N ILE A 378 -7.05 2.43 9.99
CA ILE A 378 -5.64 2.48 10.37
C ILE A 378 -5.55 2.34 11.89
N ILE A 379 -4.82 1.32 12.35
CA ILE A 379 -4.61 1.02 13.76
C ILE A 379 -3.12 1.06 14.06
N SER A 380 -2.74 1.89 15.02
CA SER A 380 -1.36 1.97 15.55
C SER A 380 -1.34 1.64 17.04
N GLU A 381 -0.42 0.77 17.47
CA GLU A 381 -0.26 0.40 18.88
C GLU A 381 0.48 1.47 19.71
N THR A 382 1.52 2.09 19.16
CA THR A 382 2.40 3.02 19.91
C THR A 382 2.78 4.32 19.19
N GLY A 383 2.39 4.48 17.91
CA GLY A 383 2.79 5.58 17.04
C GLY A 383 1.62 6.39 16.49
N MET A 384 1.88 7.16 15.42
CA MET A 384 0.84 7.96 14.76
C MET A 384 0.13 7.14 13.68
N GLY A 385 -1.13 7.49 13.40
CA GLY A 385 -1.88 6.89 12.29
C GLY A 385 -1.24 7.21 10.94
N VAL A 386 -1.16 8.49 10.59
CA VAL A 386 -0.54 8.95 9.33
C VAL A 386 0.49 10.04 9.60
N PHE A 387 1.70 9.86 9.09
CA PHE A 387 2.80 10.80 9.21
C PHE A 387 3.30 11.31 7.86
N PHE A 388 3.24 12.62 7.65
CA PHE A 388 3.82 13.28 6.48
C PHE A 388 5.16 13.88 6.85
N ARG A 389 6.21 13.57 6.09
CA ARG A 389 7.58 14.03 6.33
C ARG A 389 8.17 14.67 5.08
N GLY A 390 8.32 16.00 5.08
CA GLY A 390 8.84 16.77 3.96
C GLY A 390 7.98 18.00 3.67
N GLY A 391 8.56 19.02 3.04
CA GLY A 391 7.80 20.23 2.69
C GLY A 391 6.86 19.94 1.53
N LEU A 392 5.55 20.06 1.78
CA LEU A 392 4.53 19.98 0.74
C LEU A 392 4.67 21.19 -0.21
N VAL A 393 4.62 20.95 -1.52
CA VAL A 393 4.68 21.98 -2.58
C VAL A 393 3.24 22.36 -2.94
N PRO A 394 2.93 23.61 -3.33
CA PRO A 394 1.55 23.99 -3.67
C PRO A 394 0.96 23.15 -4.82
N GLY A 395 -0.11 22.39 -4.52
CA GLY A 395 -0.86 21.51 -5.42
C GLY A 395 -2.16 21.05 -4.76
N LEU A 396 -3.05 20.35 -5.48
CA LEU A 396 -4.31 19.84 -4.92
C LEU A 396 -4.02 18.65 -4.00
N HIS A 397 -3.99 18.86 -2.69
CA HIS A 397 -3.78 17.80 -1.70
C HIS A 397 -5.10 17.46 -1.02
N SER A 398 -5.52 16.19 -1.13
CA SER A 398 -6.69 15.69 -0.39
C SER A 398 -6.27 14.48 0.43
N VAL A 399 -6.36 14.62 1.75
CA VAL A 399 -6.23 13.52 2.69
C VAL A 399 -7.63 13.25 3.22
N VAL A 400 -8.25 12.18 2.73
CA VAL A 400 -9.55 11.69 3.22
C VAL A 400 -9.25 10.41 3.97
N ASN A 401 -9.45 10.38 5.27
CA ASN A 401 -9.33 9.19 6.08
C ASN A 401 -10.65 8.94 6.81
N THR A 402 -11.46 7.95 6.40
CA THR A 402 -12.78 7.70 7.01
C THR A 402 -12.76 6.71 8.17
N GLY A 403 -11.60 6.17 8.55
CA GLY A 403 -11.47 5.20 9.64
C GLY A 403 -10.09 5.26 10.28
N LEU A 404 -9.97 5.96 11.40
CA LEU A 404 -8.75 6.01 12.18
C LEU A 404 -9.06 5.62 13.63
N ILE A 405 -8.53 4.48 14.07
CA ILE A 405 -8.70 4.02 15.45
C ILE A 405 -7.32 3.99 16.12
N ALA A 406 -7.09 4.94 17.02
CA ALA A 406 -5.88 4.99 17.82
C ALA A 406 -6.10 4.20 19.12
N THR A 407 -5.75 2.92 19.13
CA THR A 407 -5.92 2.06 20.32
C THR A 407 -4.73 2.16 21.26
N GLY A 408 -4.52 3.34 21.85
CA GLY A 408 -3.41 3.58 22.78
C GLY A 408 -3.88 3.85 24.21
N ASP A 409 -3.76 2.85 25.08
CA ASP A 409 -4.22 2.85 26.49
C ASP A 409 -3.32 3.67 27.45
N THR A 410 -2.53 4.63 26.96
CA THR A 410 -1.42 5.24 27.74
C THR A 410 -1.62 6.68 28.17
N GLY A 411 -2.85 7.14 28.43
CA GLY A 411 -3.11 8.38 29.20
C GLY A 411 -2.38 9.65 28.71
N GLY A 412 -1.95 9.66 27.45
CA GLY A 412 -1.25 10.74 26.76
C GLY A 412 -1.90 10.93 25.40
N ALA A 413 -2.04 12.17 24.96
CA ALA A 413 -2.75 12.50 23.74
C ALA A 413 -2.04 11.97 22.49
N PHE A 414 -2.82 11.40 21.55
CA PHE A 414 -2.35 10.81 20.29
C PHE A 414 -2.48 11.80 19.12
N ASP A 415 -1.47 11.87 18.24
CA ASP A 415 -1.56 12.64 17.00
C ASP A 415 -2.08 11.73 15.88
N ALA A 416 -3.33 11.94 15.45
CA ALA A 416 -3.98 11.18 14.37
C ALA A 416 -3.28 11.35 13.01
N ILE A 417 -2.96 12.61 12.68
CA ILE A 417 -2.24 13.02 11.47
C ILE A 417 -1.22 14.07 11.89
N ARG A 418 0.03 13.93 11.46
CA ARG A 418 1.08 14.92 11.71
C ARG A 418 1.85 15.27 10.45
N PHE A 419 2.09 16.57 10.26
CA PHE A 419 2.93 17.11 9.19
C PHE A 419 4.27 17.58 9.75
N GLY A 420 5.38 17.03 9.26
CA GLY A 420 6.74 17.41 9.62
C GLY A 420 7.39 18.33 8.58
N GLY A 421 7.71 19.57 8.96
CA GLY A 421 8.42 20.54 8.12
C GLY A 421 7.57 21.74 7.67
N GLN A 422 8.10 22.59 6.79
CA GLN A 422 7.33 23.67 6.15
C GLN A 422 6.34 23.07 5.15
N SER A 423 5.12 22.82 5.59
CA SER A 423 4.04 22.25 4.76
C SER A 423 3.24 23.40 4.17
N ILE A 424 3.29 23.59 2.85
CA ILE A 424 2.54 24.63 2.14
C ILE A 424 1.29 23.97 1.55
N PHE A 425 0.15 24.13 2.20
CA PHE A 425 -1.14 23.74 1.64
C PHE A 425 -1.69 24.88 0.77
N SER A 426 -2.32 24.53 -0.34
CA SER A 426 -3.06 25.47 -1.20
C SER A 426 -4.48 25.70 -0.65
N GLU A 427 -5.15 26.79 -1.07
CA GLU A 427 -6.53 27.14 -0.66
C GLU A 427 -7.59 26.08 -1.04
N SER A 428 -7.22 25.06 -1.81
CA SER A 428 -8.10 23.95 -2.27
C SER A 428 -7.84 22.61 -1.59
N ASP A 429 -6.98 22.57 -0.57
CA ASP A 429 -6.60 21.32 0.10
C ASP A 429 -7.61 20.98 1.22
N PHE A 430 -8.05 19.72 1.28
CA PHE A 430 -9.02 19.23 2.26
C PHE A 430 -8.43 18.09 3.08
N VAL A 431 -8.48 18.21 4.40
CA VAL A 431 -8.22 17.10 5.34
C VAL A 431 -9.56 16.71 5.96
N ASN A 432 -10.12 15.59 5.51
CA ASN A 432 -11.32 15.01 6.09
C ASN A 432 -10.88 13.81 6.94
N ILE A 433 -10.96 13.95 8.26
CA ILE A 433 -10.76 12.85 9.20
C ILE A 433 -12.17 12.43 9.61
N GLY A 434 -12.56 11.20 9.29
CA GLY A 434 -13.83 10.59 9.66
C GLY A 434 -13.90 10.29 11.15
N GLU A 435 -14.68 9.29 11.53
CA GLU A 435 -14.84 8.91 12.94
C GLU A 435 -13.49 8.52 13.56
N VAL A 436 -13.09 9.29 14.58
CA VAL A 436 -11.90 9.05 15.41
C VAL A 436 -12.38 8.52 16.74
N VAL A 437 -11.85 7.37 17.16
CA VAL A 437 -12.17 6.76 18.47
C VAL A 437 -10.96 6.89 19.38
N GLY A 438 -11.04 7.72 20.44
CA GLY A 438 -10.04 7.87 21.51
C GLY A 438 -9.45 9.29 21.68
N ASN A 439 -8.56 9.47 22.68
CA ASN A 439 -7.94 10.76 23.02
C ASN A 439 -7.02 11.29 21.90
N VAL A 440 -7.53 12.14 21.01
CA VAL A 440 -6.76 12.67 19.88
C VAL A 440 -6.44 14.16 20.03
N ARG A 441 -5.14 14.48 20.00
CA ARG A 441 -4.67 15.82 19.67
C ARG A 441 -4.76 15.99 18.15
N MET A 442 -5.84 16.61 17.69
CA MET A 442 -5.91 17.06 16.31
C MET A 442 -5.11 18.37 16.16
N PHE A 443 -3.84 18.27 15.77
CA PHE A 443 -3.05 19.46 15.45
C PHE A 443 -3.40 19.95 14.03
N ALA A 444 -4.49 20.69 13.91
CA ALA A 444 -4.78 21.47 12.71
C ALA A 444 -3.64 22.49 12.50
N ILE A 445 -2.79 22.19 11.52
CA ILE A 445 -1.74 22.98 10.87
C ILE A 445 -1.45 24.35 11.54
N SER A 446 -0.44 24.40 12.42
CA SER A 446 0.18 25.68 12.77
C SER A 446 1.15 26.11 11.68
N HIS A 447 0.95 27.30 11.11
CA HIS A 447 2.03 28.00 10.42
C HIS A 447 3.00 28.56 11.47
N TYR A 448 4.29 28.40 11.22
CA TYR A 448 5.36 29.00 12.01
C TYR A 448 5.54 30.52 11.78
N ASP A 449 4.73 31.13 10.89
CA ASP A 449 4.89 32.52 10.45
C ASP A 449 3.78 33.49 10.96
N GLY A 450 2.95 33.06 11.91
CA GLY A 450 1.93 33.93 12.52
C GLY A 450 0.71 34.23 11.63
N ARG A 451 0.37 33.33 10.70
CA ARG A 451 -0.88 33.32 9.94
C ARG A 451 -1.51 31.93 10.04
N GLU A 452 -2.64 31.80 10.71
CA GLU A 452 -3.24 30.52 11.09
C GLU A 452 -3.59 29.64 9.88
N GLY A 453 -3.29 28.33 9.96
CA GLY A 453 -3.65 27.33 8.96
C GLY A 453 -5.13 26.97 9.06
N SER A 454 -5.72 26.56 7.93
CA SER A 454 -7.16 26.56 7.67
C SER A 454 -7.64 25.14 7.36
N VAL A 455 -8.70 24.67 8.05
CA VAL A 455 -9.49 23.49 7.65
C VAL A 455 -10.85 23.99 7.16
N SER A 456 -11.21 23.73 5.90
CA SER A 456 -12.50 24.11 5.33
C SER A 456 -13.43 22.89 5.30
N GLY A 457 -14.58 22.96 5.99
CA GLY A 457 -15.61 21.89 5.98
C GLY A 457 -16.13 21.50 7.36
N THR A 458 -16.72 20.30 7.44
CA THR A 458 -17.26 19.71 8.68
C THR A 458 -16.17 18.91 9.41
N VAL A 459 -15.97 19.17 10.71
CA VAL A 459 -14.97 18.50 11.57
C VAL A 459 -15.70 17.78 12.72
N TYR A 460 -15.39 16.51 12.97
CA TYR A 460 -15.93 15.71 14.10
C TYR A 460 -14.78 15.05 14.88
N SER A 461 -14.63 15.31 16.18
CA SER A 461 -13.53 14.72 16.99
C SER A 461 -13.85 13.41 17.72
N GLY A 462 -15.14 13.08 17.93
CA GLY A 462 -15.53 11.79 18.54
C GLY A 462 -15.47 11.79 20.07
N ASP A 463 -14.95 10.72 20.66
CA ASP A 463 -14.88 10.55 22.13
C ASP A 463 -13.48 10.95 22.69
N GLY A 464 -13.38 12.10 23.38
CA GLY A 464 -12.24 12.56 24.18
C GLY A 464 -11.86 14.04 24.01
N ASP A 465 -11.11 14.59 24.97
CA ASP A 465 -10.67 16.00 25.00
C ASP A 465 -9.86 16.41 23.74
N SER A 466 -10.41 17.31 22.93
CA SER A 466 -9.94 17.68 21.58
C SER A 466 -9.64 19.18 21.43
N TRP A 467 -8.68 19.53 20.56
CA TRP A 467 -8.33 20.94 20.25
C TRP A 467 -8.60 21.20 18.76
N LEU A 468 -9.60 22.02 18.44
CA LEU A 468 -10.16 22.24 17.11
C LEU A 468 -9.99 23.71 16.66
N TYR A 469 -9.60 23.92 15.40
CA TYR A 469 -9.44 25.26 14.81
C TYR A 469 -10.09 25.36 13.43
N GLY A 470 -10.95 26.35 13.25
CA GLY A 470 -11.62 26.73 12.01
C GLY A 470 -10.71 27.53 11.08
N SER A 471 -11.14 27.63 9.83
CA SER A 471 -10.46 28.37 8.77
C SER A 471 -10.73 29.87 8.83
N ALA A 472 -9.69 30.70 8.66
CA ALA A 472 -9.87 32.14 8.53
C ALA A 472 -10.47 32.60 7.16
N SER A 473 -10.90 31.69 6.28
CA SER A 473 -11.33 32.06 4.92
C SER A 473 -12.61 31.38 4.44
N ALA A 474 -13.17 30.44 5.20
CA ALA A 474 -14.44 29.77 4.90
C ALA A 474 -15.32 29.75 6.17
N THR A 475 -16.60 29.47 5.97
CA THR A 475 -17.54 29.14 7.05
C THR A 475 -17.25 27.71 7.51
N ASN A 476 -17.20 27.48 8.80
CA ASN A 476 -16.83 26.21 9.42
C ASN A 476 -18.04 25.51 10.05
N SER A 477 -18.00 24.17 10.09
CA SER A 477 -18.92 23.36 10.88
C SER A 477 -18.08 22.43 11.74
N ILE A 478 -18.01 22.67 13.05
CA ILE A 478 -17.08 21.96 13.95
C ILE A 478 -17.89 21.33 15.06
N VAL A 479 -17.67 20.03 15.34
CA VAL A 479 -18.34 19.27 16.39
C VAL A 479 -17.30 18.57 17.26
N GLY A 480 -17.25 18.94 18.54
CA GLY A 480 -16.36 18.42 19.58
C GLY A 480 -16.64 16.95 19.90
N GLY A 481 -17.86 16.65 20.32
CA GLY A 481 -18.28 15.30 20.66
C GLY A 481 -18.33 15.09 22.17
N ASP A 482 -17.84 13.96 22.68
CA ASP A 482 -17.71 13.75 24.12
C ASP A 482 -16.29 14.18 24.56
N GLY A 483 -16.11 14.72 25.78
CA GLY A 483 -14.81 15.15 26.31
C GLY A 483 -14.73 16.67 26.55
N ASP A 484 -13.69 17.13 27.27
CA ASP A 484 -13.48 18.56 27.52
C ASP A 484 -12.72 19.20 26.33
N ASP A 485 -13.44 19.82 25.41
CA ASP A 485 -12.91 20.30 24.12
C ASP A 485 -12.48 21.78 24.13
N ARG A 486 -11.60 22.13 23.19
CA ARG A 486 -11.18 23.50 22.91
C ARG A 486 -11.39 23.82 21.44
N ILE A 487 -12.42 24.59 21.13
CA ILE A 487 -12.85 24.92 19.77
C ILE A 487 -12.60 26.40 19.49
N VAL A 488 -12.02 26.71 18.33
CA VAL A 488 -11.80 28.08 17.86
C VAL A 488 -12.26 28.17 16.42
N GLY A 489 -13.19 29.06 16.10
CA GLY A 489 -13.66 29.34 14.74
C GLY A 489 -12.69 30.18 13.91
N GLY A 490 -13.22 30.71 12.82
CA GLY A 490 -12.59 31.43 11.72
C GLY A 490 -12.75 32.94 11.80
N ILE A 491 -13.01 33.61 10.68
CA ILE A 491 -13.38 35.04 10.65
C ILE A 491 -14.67 35.26 9.83
N ARG A 492 -15.44 34.20 9.67
CA ARG A 492 -16.68 34.12 8.91
C ARG A 492 -17.70 33.41 9.81
N ALA A 493 -18.97 33.47 9.41
CA ALA A 493 -20.04 32.77 10.10
C ALA A 493 -19.78 31.25 10.19
N ASP A 494 -19.60 30.75 11.40
CA ASP A 494 -19.31 29.36 11.72
C ASP A 494 -20.45 28.69 12.51
N ASP A 495 -20.50 27.36 12.46
CA ASP A 495 -21.39 26.49 13.24
C ASP A 495 -20.50 25.62 14.15
N LEU A 496 -20.46 25.93 15.44
CA LEU A 496 -19.54 25.31 16.42
C LEU A 496 -20.35 24.59 17.50
N GLN A 497 -20.07 23.30 17.70
CA GLN A 497 -20.77 22.46 18.68
C GLN A 497 -19.73 21.82 19.61
N GLY A 498 -19.86 22.04 20.92
CA GLY A 498 -19.03 21.42 21.96
C GLY A 498 -19.39 19.95 22.12
N GLY A 499 -20.56 19.68 22.67
CA GLY A 499 -21.10 18.32 22.82
C GLY A 499 -21.25 17.97 24.29
N ASN A 500 -20.76 16.81 24.75
CA ASN A 500 -20.76 16.47 26.18
C ASN A 500 -19.39 16.73 26.78
N GLY A 501 -19.25 17.66 27.72
CA GLY A 501 -18.02 17.88 28.46
C GLY A 501 -17.85 19.35 28.80
N ARG A 502 -16.71 19.74 29.39
CA ARG A 502 -16.47 21.15 29.73
C ARG A 502 -15.69 21.82 28.61
N ASP A 503 -16.42 22.45 27.72
CA ASP A 503 -15.86 22.96 26.48
C ASP A 503 -15.43 24.42 26.58
N SER A 504 -14.40 24.78 25.81
CA SER A 504 -13.93 26.15 25.63
C SER A 504 -14.04 26.52 24.16
N ILE A 505 -15.07 27.30 23.81
CA ILE A 505 -15.41 27.63 22.43
C ILE A 505 -15.23 29.13 22.16
N ALA A 506 -14.59 29.49 21.05
CA ALA A 506 -14.44 30.87 20.60
C ALA A 506 -14.80 31.02 19.12
N GLY A 507 -15.83 31.79 18.78
CA GLY A 507 -16.29 32.04 17.40
C GLY A 507 -15.28 32.82 16.56
N ARG A 508 -14.88 33.98 17.10
CA ARG A 508 -13.98 35.02 16.56
C ARG A 508 -14.76 36.04 15.73
N ASP A 509 -14.31 36.39 14.53
CA ASP A 509 -15.07 37.35 13.73
C ASP A 509 -16.13 36.57 12.92
N GLY A 510 -17.29 37.16 12.64
CA GLY A 510 -18.36 36.48 11.91
C GLY A 510 -19.66 36.47 12.70
N ASP A 511 -20.76 36.12 12.03
CA ASP A 511 -22.04 35.90 12.71
C ASP A 511 -22.13 34.40 13.02
N ASP A 512 -21.67 33.99 14.20
CA ASP A 512 -21.45 32.58 14.54
C ASP A 512 -22.66 31.95 15.24
N PHE A 513 -22.86 30.66 15.00
CA PHE A 513 -23.77 29.82 15.77
C PHE A 513 -22.93 28.89 16.65
N ILE A 514 -23.07 28.99 17.97
CA ILE A 514 -22.28 28.22 18.93
C ILE A 514 -23.20 27.51 19.92
N ASP A 515 -23.05 26.19 20.05
CA ASP A 515 -23.76 25.33 21.01
C ASP A 515 -22.75 24.62 21.92
N GLY A 516 -22.76 24.93 23.22
CA GLY A 516 -21.90 24.29 24.22
C GLY A 516 -22.28 22.82 24.44
N GLY A 517 -23.59 22.55 24.52
CA GLY A 517 -24.13 21.22 24.68
C GLY A 517 -24.40 20.87 26.15
N GLY A 518 -23.57 20.02 26.74
CA GLY A 518 -23.78 19.51 28.09
C GLY A 518 -22.55 19.67 28.97
N TRP A 519 -22.81 19.92 30.26
CA TRP A 519 -21.87 20.28 31.32
C TRP A 519 -21.59 21.78 31.45
N SER A 520 -20.35 22.21 31.63
CA SER A 520 -20.08 23.59 32.05
C SER A 520 -19.10 24.20 31.08
N ASP A 521 -19.63 25.03 30.20
CA ASP A 521 -18.95 25.52 29.02
C ASP A 521 -18.53 26.98 29.16
N VAL A 522 -17.48 27.34 28.42
CA VAL A 522 -17.01 28.72 28.27
C VAL A 522 -17.08 29.10 26.81
N ILE A 523 -18.09 29.89 26.46
CA ILE A 523 -18.40 30.29 25.11
C ILE A 523 -18.14 31.79 24.91
N ASN A 524 -17.42 32.13 23.84
CA ASN A 524 -17.10 33.49 23.49
C ASN A 524 -17.33 33.73 21.99
N GLY A 525 -18.39 34.45 21.63
CA GLY A 525 -18.72 34.81 20.25
C GLY A 525 -17.62 35.66 19.60
N ASN A 526 -17.28 36.77 20.24
CA ASN A 526 -16.31 37.80 19.85
C ASN A 526 -16.88 38.90 18.95
N ALA A 527 -16.77 38.85 17.63
CA ALA A 527 -17.10 40.00 16.80
C ALA A 527 -18.05 39.63 15.67
N GLY A 528 -19.24 40.19 15.67
CA GLY A 528 -20.32 39.89 14.75
C GLY A 528 -21.58 39.57 15.54
N ASN A 529 -22.66 39.25 14.85
CA ASN A 529 -23.95 39.02 15.50
C ASN A 529 -24.11 37.53 15.78
N ASP A 530 -23.72 37.12 16.99
CA ASP A 530 -23.57 35.72 17.35
C ASP A 530 -24.85 35.15 17.99
N THR A 531 -25.04 33.83 17.84
CA THR A 531 -26.04 33.05 18.59
C THR A 531 -25.31 32.04 19.45
N LEU A 532 -25.38 32.21 20.77
CA LEU A 532 -24.69 31.37 21.75
C LEU A 532 -25.70 30.60 22.60
N LEU A 533 -25.62 29.27 22.57
CA LEU A 533 -26.41 28.35 23.38
C LEU A 533 -25.47 27.67 24.39
N GLY A 534 -25.72 27.85 25.69
CA GLY A 534 -24.96 27.17 26.76
C GLY A 534 -25.34 25.70 26.83
N GLY A 535 -26.64 25.44 26.93
CA GLY A 535 -27.19 24.09 26.90
C GLY A 535 -27.55 23.61 28.29
N SER A 536 -26.94 22.53 28.77
CA SER A 536 -27.22 22.00 30.11
C SER A 536 -26.00 22.06 31.00
N GLY A 537 -26.19 22.49 32.24
CA GLY A 537 -25.16 22.73 33.24
C GLY A 537 -24.89 24.23 33.40
N GLY A 538 -23.79 24.60 34.04
CA GLY A 538 -23.55 26.00 34.41
C GLY A 538 -22.52 26.63 33.50
N ASP A 539 -22.97 27.52 32.63
CA ASP A 539 -22.22 28.01 31.48
C ASP A 539 -21.79 29.47 31.62
N THR A 540 -20.75 29.87 30.89
CA THR A 540 -20.33 31.27 30.76
C THR A 540 -20.37 31.69 29.30
N LEU A 541 -21.33 32.55 28.96
CA LEU A 541 -21.58 33.02 27.61
C LEU A 541 -21.18 34.49 27.47
N ARG A 542 -20.39 34.80 26.45
CA ARG A 542 -19.95 36.17 26.12
C ARG A 542 -20.14 36.46 24.64
N GLY A 543 -21.05 37.36 24.30
CA GLY A 543 -21.25 37.81 22.91
C GLY A 543 -20.09 38.70 22.42
N GLN A 544 -19.70 39.66 23.26
CA GLN A 544 -18.67 40.68 23.08
C GLN A 544 -19.07 41.85 22.17
N VAL A 545 -18.91 41.78 20.85
CA VAL A 545 -19.15 42.92 19.95
C VAL A 545 -20.10 42.51 18.85
N GLY A 546 -21.28 43.11 18.82
CA GLY A 546 -22.33 42.80 17.86
C GLY A 546 -23.68 42.77 18.55
N ASP A 547 -24.73 42.57 17.77
CA ASP A 547 -26.09 42.38 18.30
C ASP A 547 -26.30 40.87 18.51
N ASP A 548 -26.05 40.39 19.74
CA ASP A 548 -25.93 38.96 20.04
C ASP A 548 -27.21 38.35 20.63
N VAL A 549 -27.38 37.04 20.48
CA VAL A 549 -28.44 36.23 21.11
C VAL A 549 -27.80 35.19 22.01
N LEU A 550 -28.02 35.28 23.31
CA LEU A 550 -27.46 34.35 24.31
C LEU A 550 -28.60 33.60 25.04
N GLU A 551 -28.52 32.27 25.07
CA GLU A 551 -29.40 31.37 25.83
C GLU A 551 -28.57 30.48 26.76
N GLY A 552 -28.66 30.72 28.08
CA GLY A 552 -27.93 29.94 29.09
C GLY A 552 -28.38 28.48 29.12
N GLY A 553 -29.69 28.28 29.26
CA GLY A 553 -30.31 26.97 29.12
C GLY A 553 -30.67 26.40 30.49
N GLY A 554 -29.88 25.49 31.05
CA GLY A 554 -30.22 24.85 32.30
C GLY A 554 -29.07 24.69 33.26
N GLY A 555 -28.92 25.57 34.23
CA GLY A 555 -28.01 25.39 35.35
C GLY A 555 -27.81 26.66 36.14
N LEU A 556 -26.58 27.17 36.19
CA LEU A 556 -26.28 28.44 36.85
C LEU A 556 -25.39 29.20 35.88
N ASP A 557 -26.01 30.06 35.08
CA ASP A 557 -25.37 30.62 33.90
C ASP A 557 -24.90 32.05 34.13
N ILE A 558 -23.82 32.43 33.47
CA ILE A 558 -23.31 33.80 33.44
C ILE A 558 -23.38 34.29 31.99
N LEU A 559 -24.26 35.24 31.73
CA LEU A 559 -24.48 35.81 30.40
C LEU A 559 -23.97 37.24 30.35
N SER A 560 -23.16 37.56 29.33
CA SER A 560 -22.75 38.93 29.04
C SER A 560 -22.87 39.17 27.53
N GLY A 561 -23.83 39.99 27.13
CA GLY A 561 -24.04 40.38 25.73
C GLY A 561 -22.82 41.11 25.20
N GLY A 562 -22.58 42.35 25.63
CA GLY A 562 -21.28 42.99 25.47
C GLY A 562 -21.40 44.42 24.99
N VAL A 563 -21.15 44.65 23.71
CA VAL A 563 -21.31 45.93 23.02
C VAL A 563 -22.21 45.68 21.82
N GLY A 564 -23.41 46.23 21.86
CA GLY A 564 -24.42 46.08 20.81
C GLY A 564 -25.80 45.93 21.45
N ASP A 565 -26.82 45.66 20.66
CA ASP A 565 -28.18 45.49 21.17
C ASP A 565 -28.48 43.99 21.35
N ASP A 566 -28.26 43.49 22.57
CA ASP A 566 -28.23 42.04 22.84
C ASP A 566 -29.57 41.49 23.35
N THR A 567 -29.85 40.22 23.04
CA THR A 567 -30.98 39.46 23.61
C THR A 567 -30.48 38.35 24.50
N LEU A 568 -30.83 38.38 25.78
CA LEU A 568 -30.34 37.47 26.82
C LEU A 568 -31.49 36.65 27.41
N THR A 569 -31.32 35.33 27.46
CA THR A 569 -32.27 34.39 28.06
C THR A 569 -31.51 33.50 29.04
N GLY A 570 -31.82 33.57 30.34
CA GLY A 570 -31.11 32.80 31.37
C GLY A 570 -31.48 31.32 31.32
N GLY A 571 -32.78 31.04 31.24
CA GLY A 571 -33.32 29.69 31.24
C GLY A 571 -33.67 29.20 32.65
N ASN A 572 -33.42 27.92 32.91
CA ASN A 572 -33.65 27.33 34.22
C ASN A 572 -32.41 27.47 35.08
N GLY A 573 -32.49 28.25 36.15
CA GLY A 573 -31.31 28.43 36.98
C GLY A 573 -31.46 29.54 37.97
N ALA A 574 -30.34 29.85 38.63
CA ALA A 574 -30.13 31.14 39.26
C ALA A 574 -28.99 31.80 38.50
N ASP A 575 -29.38 32.62 37.53
CA ASP A 575 -28.50 33.09 36.48
C ASP A 575 -28.01 34.51 36.77
N THR A 576 -26.88 34.88 36.20
CA THR A 576 -26.27 36.20 36.37
C THR A 576 -26.11 36.89 35.02
N PHE A 577 -26.79 38.00 34.85
CA PHE A 577 -26.68 38.88 33.68
C PHE A 577 -25.65 39.98 33.97
N LEU A 578 -24.48 39.88 33.34
CA LEU A 578 -23.33 40.76 33.56
C LEU A 578 -23.28 41.91 32.54
N PHE A 579 -23.36 43.14 33.04
CA PHE A 579 -23.31 44.34 32.21
C PHE A 579 -22.02 45.14 32.38
N PHE A 580 -21.53 45.67 31.26
CA PHE A 580 -20.44 46.63 31.22
C PHE A 580 -20.95 48.04 30.88
N ARG A 581 -20.12 49.07 31.07
CA ARG A 581 -20.52 50.49 30.89
C ARG A 581 -20.93 50.88 29.47
N ARG A 582 -20.80 49.99 28.49
CA ARG A 582 -21.07 50.23 27.07
C ARG A 582 -21.92 49.10 26.47
N ALA A 583 -22.87 48.61 27.25
CA ALA A 583 -23.72 47.46 26.91
C ALA A 583 -24.44 47.68 25.57
N GLY A 584 -25.25 48.73 25.48
CA GLY A 584 -26.11 48.99 24.32
C GLY A 584 -27.57 48.89 24.77
N PHE A 585 -28.49 48.57 23.86
CA PHE A 585 -29.91 48.43 24.19
C PHE A 585 -30.30 46.95 24.30
N ASP A 586 -30.15 46.40 25.50
CA ASP A 586 -30.28 44.96 25.73
C ASP A 586 -31.71 44.58 26.15
N VAL A 587 -32.07 43.32 25.94
CA VAL A 587 -33.33 42.72 26.38
C VAL A 587 -33.05 41.44 27.15
N ILE A 588 -33.57 41.35 28.38
CA ILE A 588 -33.65 40.10 29.13
C ILE A 588 -35.08 39.57 29.00
N THR A 589 -35.24 38.33 28.51
CA THR A 589 -36.54 37.79 28.12
C THR A 589 -37.27 37.04 29.24
N ASP A 590 -36.54 36.52 30.24
CA ASP A 590 -37.07 35.52 31.18
C ASP A 590 -36.64 35.67 32.65
N LEU A 591 -36.18 36.86 33.05
CA LEU A 591 -35.66 37.09 34.40
C LEU A 591 -36.60 36.59 35.52
N GLN A 592 -36.08 35.70 36.36
CA GLN A 592 -36.74 35.12 37.51
C GLN A 592 -36.46 35.94 38.78
N ASN A 593 -37.40 36.83 39.11
CA ASN A 593 -37.29 37.74 40.26
C ASN A 593 -36.93 37.02 41.58
N GLY A 594 -35.90 37.51 42.29
CA GLY A 594 -35.40 36.92 43.52
C GLY A 594 -34.62 35.60 43.36
N THR A 595 -34.36 35.16 42.13
CA THR A 595 -33.53 33.99 41.81
C THR A 595 -32.33 34.41 40.96
N ASP A 596 -32.58 35.18 39.90
CA ASP A 596 -31.53 35.71 39.02
C ASP A 596 -30.98 37.04 39.52
N LEU A 597 -29.79 37.39 39.03
CA LEU A 597 -29.06 38.58 39.43
C LEU A 597 -28.62 39.42 38.22
N LEU A 598 -28.74 40.74 38.35
CA LEU A 598 -28.09 41.70 37.46
C LEU A 598 -26.76 42.13 38.08
N ASP A 599 -25.65 41.76 37.44
CA ASP A 599 -24.32 42.19 37.87
C ASP A 599 -23.96 43.53 37.23
N LEU A 600 -23.95 44.57 38.08
CA LEU A 600 -23.57 45.94 37.77
C LEU A 600 -22.26 46.34 38.47
N SER A 601 -21.43 45.39 38.90
CA SER A 601 -20.16 45.64 39.60
C SER A 601 -19.15 46.46 38.80
N HIS A 602 -19.33 46.56 37.49
CA HIS A 602 -18.54 47.42 36.61
C HIS A 602 -19.02 48.89 36.60
N PHE A 603 -20.15 49.19 37.24
CA PHE A 603 -20.71 50.52 37.42
C PHE A 603 -20.35 51.06 38.81
N ALA A 604 -20.04 52.35 38.89
CA ALA A 604 -19.86 53.00 40.19
C ALA A 604 -21.22 53.48 40.71
N THR A 605 -22.11 52.54 41.04
CA THR A 605 -23.53 52.78 41.34
C THR A 605 -23.98 52.07 42.62
N ASP A 606 -25.24 52.30 43.02
CA ASP A 606 -25.93 51.58 44.08
C ASP A 606 -27.41 51.40 43.72
N PHE A 607 -28.14 50.65 44.56
CA PHE A 607 -29.55 50.39 44.31
C PHE A 607 -30.41 51.66 44.28
N ALA A 608 -30.07 52.69 45.06
CA ALA A 608 -30.87 53.93 45.06
C ALA A 608 -30.75 54.66 43.71
N ALA A 609 -29.56 54.66 43.12
CA ALA A 609 -29.33 55.20 41.78
C ALA A 609 -30.01 54.36 40.69
N VAL A 610 -29.91 53.02 40.74
CA VAL A 610 -30.58 52.12 39.78
C VAL A 610 -32.10 52.24 39.86
N SER A 611 -32.66 52.27 41.08
CA SER A 611 -34.10 52.45 41.29
C SER A 611 -34.62 53.79 40.73
N ALA A 612 -33.81 54.85 40.78
CA ALA A 612 -34.14 56.14 40.18
C ALA A 612 -34.02 56.13 38.64
N ALA A 613 -33.18 55.26 38.08
CA ALA A 613 -32.99 55.06 36.65
C ALA A 613 -34.00 54.09 36.01
N ALA A 614 -34.69 53.29 36.83
CA ALA A 614 -35.67 52.32 36.39
C ALA A 614 -37.05 52.96 36.14
N SER A 615 -37.71 52.55 35.05
CA SER A 615 -39.04 53.04 34.68
C SER A 615 -39.90 51.91 34.11
N SER A 616 -41.23 52.03 34.26
CA SER A 616 -42.14 51.08 33.61
C SER A 616 -42.14 51.29 32.11
N ALA A 617 -41.92 50.21 31.36
CA ALA A 617 -41.97 50.18 29.90
C ALA A 617 -43.10 49.27 29.42
N VAL A 618 -43.42 49.35 28.12
CA VAL A 618 -44.36 48.39 27.52
C VAL A 618 -43.71 47.01 27.55
N GLY A 619 -44.34 46.05 28.24
CA GLY A 619 -43.85 44.68 28.31
C GLY A 619 -42.90 44.37 29.46
N GLY A 620 -42.47 45.36 30.26
CA GLY A 620 -41.47 45.12 31.30
C GLY A 620 -40.96 46.35 32.06
N VAL A 621 -39.74 46.24 32.59
CA VAL A 621 -39.00 47.33 33.24
C VAL A 621 -37.82 47.75 32.38
N LEU A 622 -37.66 49.06 32.16
CA LEU A 622 -36.48 49.62 31.49
C LEU A 622 -35.57 50.27 32.53
N ILE A 623 -34.29 49.89 32.55
CA ILE A 623 -33.24 50.52 33.36
C ILE A 623 -32.32 51.31 32.42
N ASP A 624 -32.30 52.64 32.56
CA ASP A 624 -31.43 53.51 31.76
C ASP A 624 -30.02 53.56 32.36
N PHE A 625 -29.05 52.91 31.71
CA PHE A 625 -27.66 52.90 32.16
C PHE A 625 -26.98 54.27 32.06
N GLY A 626 -27.48 55.16 31.20
CA GLY A 626 -27.02 56.54 31.09
C GLY A 626 -27.20 57.34 32.39
N ALA A 627 -28.25 57.03 33.16
CA ALA A 627 -28.52 57.67 34.44
C ALA A 627 -27.60 57.20 35.59
N ILE A 628 -26.91 56.06 35.43
CA ILE A 628 -26.00 55.46 36.43
C ILE A 628 -24.53 55.42 35.96
N GLY A 629 -24.18 56.23 34.95
CA GLY A 629 -22.79 56.43 34.54
C GLY A 629 -22.24 55.42 33.52
N GLY A 630 -23.12 54.75 32.79
CA GLY A 630 -22.81 53.96 31.59
C GLY A 630 -23.44 54.53 30.32
N GLN A 631 -23.63 53.67 29.33
CA GLN A 631 -24.30 53.94 28.05
C GLN A 631 -25.25 52.78 27.76
N GLY A 632 -26.41 53.10 27.18
CA GLY A 632 -27.43 52.11 26.84
C GLY A 632 -28.50 51.92 27.91
N SER A 633 -29.23 50.82 27.83
CA SER A 633 -30.28 50.44 28.76
C SER A 633 -30.59 48.96 28.63
N VAL A 634 -31.16 48.35 29.68
CA VAL A 634 -31.73 47.00 29.60
C VAL A 634 -33.25 47.03 29.79
N LEU A 635 -33.98 46.35 28.91
CA LEU A 635 -35.39 46.01 29.08
C LEU A 635 -35.51 44.61 29.68
N ILE A 636 -36.13 44.50 30.85
CA ILE A 636 -36.45 43.22 31.49
C ILE A 636 -37.91 42.91 31.21
N GLU A 637 -38.17 41.94 30.34
CA GLU A 637 -39.53 41.56 29.96
C GLU A 637 -40.28 40.85 31.11
N GLY A 638 -41.60 40.99 31.12
CA GLY A 638 -42.48 40.27 32.06
C GLY A 638 -42.42 40.75 33.52
N LEU A 639 -41.45 41.58 33.90
CA LEU A 639 -41.29 42.11 35.25
C LEU A 639 -42.02 43.45 35.45
N ALA A 640 -42.65 43.64 36.62
CA ALA A 640 -43.18 44.95 37.02
C ALA A 640 -42.15 45.72 37.87
N LEU A 641 -42.10 47.05 37.70
CA LEU A 641 -41.14 47.92 38.40
C LEU A 641 -41.14 47.77 39.92
N ALA A 642 -42.29 47.45 40.52
CA ALA A 642 -42.43 47.26 41.97
C ALA A 642 -41.84 45.94 42.48
N GLN A 643 -41.42 45.03 41.60
CA GLN A 643 -40.84 43.74 41.95
C GLN A 643 -39.32 43.79 42.12
N LEU A 644 -38.66 44.80 41.54
CA LEU A 644 -37.23 45.02 41.71
C LEU A 644 -36.90 45.45 43.14
N ASP A 645 -35.97 44.74 43.77
CA ASP A 645 -35.38 45.09 45.05
C ASP A 645 -33.84 45.01 45.03
N ALA A 646 -33.20 45.39 46.13
CA ALA A 646 -31.73 45.44 46.18
C ALA A 646 -31.06 44.07 46.10
N GLY A 647 -31.80 42.98 46.32
CA GLY A 647 -31.34 41.60 46.23
C GLY A 647 -31.22 41.08 44.80
N ASP A 648 -31.84 41.73 43.82
CA ASP A 648 -31.74 41.36 42.40
C ASP A 648 -30.44 41.90 41.74
N PHE A 649 -29.57 42.59 42.48
CA PHE A 649 -28.40 43.29 41.94
C PHE A 649 -27.10 42.97 42.68
N ILE A 650 -26.01 42.91 41.92
CA ILE A 650 -24.63 42.93 42.40
C ILE A 650 -24.02 44.29 42.03
N PHE A 651 -23.34 44.94 42.98
CA PHE A 651 -22.73 46.28 42.84
C PHE A 651 -21.24 46.28 43.14
#